data_AF-A0A8S9JPK1-F1
#
_entry.id   AF-A0A8S9JPK1-F1
#
_cell.length_a   1.000
_cell.length_b   1.000
_cell.length_c   1.000
_cell.angle_alpha   90.00
_cell.angle_beta   90.00
_cell.angle_gamma   90.00
#
_symmetry.space_group_name_H-M   'P 1'
#
loop_
_entity.id
_entity.type
_entity.pdbx_description
1 polymer ?
#
loop_
_entity_poly.entity_id
_entity_poly.type
_entity_poly.pdbx_seq_one_letter_code
_entity_poly.pdbx_strand_id
1 'polypeptide(L)'
;MQATLKSIPFSFHRSPKLYYLLLPLHLTSASPFCSSSSSSSQWFSFLRDAISTSDLRLGKCTHARILAFEENPERFLINNLISTYSKCGSLTYARRVFVKMPERDLVSWNSILAAYAQSSEGFIENVEEGFHLFRILRQNVVFTSRMTLAPVLKLCLYSGYVWASEAVHGYACKIGLDSDEFVSGALVNIYLKFGKVKEGRDLCEEMSYRDVVLWNLMLKVYLDMGLKEEAVSISSAFRTSGLHPSETTLRLLDRVSGVDFEGGQVKSSANGHHASGIRSKNQILTKYLKGSQYSALLKCFADMVEFNLECDDVTFILVLATAVTLGSLASGQQVHCMALKLGFDLKLTVANSLINMYCKLRRVNFARTVFNSMNERDLISWNSVISGFAQSGLEVEAVRLFMQLLRCGLTPDHYTMTSVLKATSSLSESLSLNKQVHVHAIKSNNAADSFVSTALIDAYSRNRCMKEAEILFERNSFDLVACNAMMSGYTQSNDGHKTLKLFALMHHQGERSDDFTLATVLKTCGSLFAINEGKQVHSNAIKSGYDSDLWVSSGVLDMYVKCGDMRAAQFAFNCIHAPDDVAWTTMISGCIENGEEERSFHVYSQMRLMGVLPDEFTIATLAKASSCLTALEQGRQIHANALKLNCTGDTFVTKTTFHVTKKQY
;
A
#
# COMPACT_ATOMS: atom_id res chain seq x y z
N MET A 1 14.87 37.67 9.15
CA MET A 1 13.80 37.42 8.16
C MET A 1 12.50 37.02 8.87
N GLN A 2 11.93 37.95 9.65
CA GLN A 2 10.65 37.81 10.34
C GLN A 2 9.74 38.93 9.84
N ALA A 3 9.07 38.73 8.70
CA ALA A 3 7.94 39.54 8.24
C ALA A 3 7.53 39.02 6.85
N THR A 4 6.49 38.17 6.78
CA THR A 4 5.57 37.98 5.62
C THR A 4 4.62 36.75 5.76
N LEU A 5 4.32 36.27 6.98
CA LEU A 5 3.31 35.20 7.18
C LEU A 5 2.02 35.67 7.87
N LYS A 6 1.96 36.92 8.34
CA LYS A 6 0.71 37.49 8.86
C LYS A 6 -0.14 37.98 7.69
N SER A 7 -1.31 37.38 7.51
CA SER A 7 -2.38 37.68 6.55
C SER A 7 -2.29 37.02 5.16
N ILE A 8 -2.76 35.77 5.07
CA ILE A 8 -3.29 35.21 3.81
C ILE A 8 -4.81 35.05 4.02
N PRO A 9 -5.64 36.00 3.56
CA PRO A 9 -7.09 35.83 3.61
C PRO A 9 -7.53 34.87 2.49
N PHE A 10 -8.11 33.73 2.86
CA PHE A 10 -8.87 32.89 1.94
C PHE A 10 -10.24 33.55 1.65
N SER A 11 -10.30 34.41 0.64
CA SER A 11 -11.58 34.90 0.12
C SER A 11 -12.09 33.96 -0.99
N PHE A 12 -13.07 33.11 -0.66
CA PHE A 12 -13.78 32.33 -1.68
C PHE A 12 -14.95 33.15 -2.24
N HIS A 13 -14.80 33.60 -3.49
CA HIS A 13 -15.93 34.08 -4.28
C HIS A 13 -16.97 32.95 -4.41
N ARG A 14 -18.20 33.21 -3.94
CA ARG A 14 -19.38 32.42 -4.29
C ARG A 14 -19.66 32.63 -5.78
N SER A 15 -19.49 31.60 -6.61
CA SER A 15 -20.08 31.57 -7.94
C SER A 15 -21.38 30.73 -7.91
N PRO A 16 -22.53 31.29 -8.31
CA PRO A 16 -23.77 30.55 -8.47
C PRO A 16 -23.82 29.90 -9.86
N LYS A 17 -24.27 28.64 -9.94
CA LYS A 17 -24.93 28.06 -11.13
C LYS A 17 -25.46 26.66 -10.82
N LEU A 18 -26.72 26.62 -10.39
CA LEU A 18 -27.56 25.44 -10.17
C LEU A 18 -28.70 25.47 -11.20
N TYR A 19 -28.36 25.51 -12.49
CA TYR A 19 -29.33 25.64 -13.59
C TYR A 19 -28.94 24.75 -14.78
N TYR A 20 -28.95 23.42 -14.62
CA TYR A 20 -28.96 22.47 -15.75
C TYR A 20 -29.54 21.10 -15.32
N LEU A 21 -30.77 21.09 -14.81
CA LEU A 21 -31.47 19.84 -14.45
C LEU A 21 -32.95 19.91 -14.81
N LEU A 22 -33.26 20.29 -16.06
CA LEU A 22 -34.56 20.07 -16.70
C LEU A 22 -34.33 20.02 -18.21
N LEU A 23 -34.11 18.82 -18.74
CA LEU A 23 -34.26 18.54 -20.17
C LEU A 23 -35.42 17.55 -20.31
N PRO A 24 -36.55 17.95 -20.93
CA PRO A 24 -37.67 17.06 -21.16
C PRO A 24 -37.35 16.15 -22.35
N LEU A 25 -37.22 14.84 -22.11
CA LEU A 25 -37.38 13.86 -23.18
C LEU A 25 -38.88 13.78 -23.49
N HIS A 26 -39.25 14.27 -24.68
CA HIS A 26 -40.59 14.18 -25.24
C HIS A 26 -41.09 12.72 -25.24
N LEU A 27 -42.05 12.41 -24.37
CA LEU A 27 -43.04 11.36 -24.61
C LEU A 27 -44.33 12.08 -24.99
N THR A 28 -44.58 12.16 -26.29
CA THR A 28 -45.86 12.59 -26.84
C THR A 28 -46.97 11.69 -26.32
N SER A 29 -48.02 12.33 -25.82
CA SER A 29 -49.38 11.82 -25.56
C SER A 29 -49.69 10.45 -26.18
N ALA A 30 -49.86 9.44 -25.32
CA ALA A 30 -50.61 8.24 -25.65
C ALA A 30 -51.72 8.06 -24.59
N SER A 31 -52.94 7.91 -25.11
CA SER A 31 -54.21 7.68 -24.43
C SER A 31 -54.20 6.51 -23.41
N PRO A 32 -55.12 6.49 -22.43
CA PRO A 32 -55.08 5.63 -21.24
C PRO A 32 -55.51 4.16 -21.47
N PHE A 33 -55.21 3.58 -22.62
CA PHE A 33 -55.41 2.16 -22.89
C PHE A 33 -54.26 1.63 -23.75
N CYS A 34 -53.13 1.34 -23.13
CA CYS A 34 -52.11 0.49 -23.72
C CYS A 34 -52.04 -0.81 -22.91
N SER A 35 -52.28 -1.92 -23.58
CA SER A 35 -52.15 -3.29 -23.08
C SER A 35 -50.81 -3.48 -22.33
N SER A 36 -50.87 -4.17 -21.19
CA SER A 36 -49.77 -4.43 -20.25
C SER A 36 -48.48 -4.98 -20.87
N SER A 37 -48.54 -5.61 -22.05
CA SER A 37 -47.36 -6.11 -22.77
C SER A 37 -46.47 -5.02 -23.37
N SER A 38 -46.97 -3.78 -23.53
CA SER A 38 -46.26 -2.69 -24.20
C SER A 38 -45.45 -1.78 -23.27
N SER A 39 -45.81 -1.69 -21.97
CA SER A 39 -45.09 -0.84 -21.00
C SER A 39 -43.78 -1.48 -20.51
N SER A 40 -43.78 -2.79 -20.23
CA SER A 40 -42.60 -3.49 -19.71
C SER A 40 -41.45 -3.56 -20.70
N SER A 41 -41.75 -3.68 -22.01
CA SER A 41 -40.75 -3.65 -23.08
C SER A 41 -40.12 -2.27 -23.26
N GLN A 42 -40.88 -1.19 -23.07
CA GLN A 42 -40.37 0.19 -23.10
C GLN A 42 -39.49 0.49 -21.87
N TRP A 43 -39.89 0.07 -20.68
CA TRP A 43 -39.05 0.25 -19.49
C TRP A 43 -37.75 -0.56 -19.60
N PHE A 44 -37.82 -1.77 -20.13
CA PHE A 44 -36.65 -2.62 -20.35
C PHE A 44 -35.63 -1.99 -21.31
N SER A 45 -36.07 -1.31 -22.38
CA SER A 45 -35.13 -0.62 -23.29
C SER A 45 -34.38 0.51 -22.58
N PHE A 46 -35.06 1.33 -21.78
CA PHE A 46 -34.42 2.39 -20.99
C PHE A 46 -33.44 1.84 -19.94
N LEU A 47 -33.76 0.70 -19.31
CA LEU A 47 -32.85 0.02 -18.39
C LEU A 47 -31.60 -0.51 -19.12
N ARG A 48 -31.77 -1.07 -20.32
CA ARG A 48 -30.65 -1.52 -21.16
C ARG A 48 -29.76 -0.36 -21.59
N ASP A 49 -30.34 0.79 -21.91
CA ASP A 49 -29.59 1.99 -22.29
C ASP A 49 -28.81 2.58 -21.11
N ALA A 50 -29.36 2.50 -19.89
CA ALA A 50 -28.61 2.84 -18.68
C ALA A 50 -27.43 1.88 -18.45
N ILE A 51 -27.60 0.59 -18.72
CA ILE A 51 -26.53 -0.41 -18.63
C ILE A 51 -25.43 -0.15 -19.67
N SER A 52 -25.79 0.16 -20.92
CA SER A 52 -24.81 0.36 -22.01
C SER A 52 -23.96 1.61 -21.81
N THR A 53 -24.53 2.62 -21.16
CA THR A 53 -23.86 3.90 -20.86
C THR A 53 -23.26 3.96 -19.45
N SER A 54 -23.48 2.93 -18.63
CA SER A 54 -23.15 2.91 -17.19
C SER A 54 -23.68 4.13 -16.42
N ASP A 55 -24.83 4.70 -16.85
CA ASP A 55 -25.41 5.90 -16.27
C ASP A 55 -26.36 5.59 -15.10
N LEU A 56 -25.83 5.72 -13.88
CA LEU A 56 -26.60 5.54 -12.65
C LEU A 56 -27.76 6.55 -12.49
N ARG A 57 -27.65 7.76 -13.04
CA ARG A 57 -28.72 8.76 -12.96
C ARG A 57 -29.89 8.34 -13.84
N LEU A 58 -29.61 7.91 -15.06
CA LEU A 58 -30.63 7.38 -15.96
C LEU A 58 -31.34 6.18 -15.31
N GLY A 59 -30.59 5.22 -14.75
CA GLY A 59 -31.16 4.08 -14.03
C GLY A 59 -32.07 4.49 -12.85
N LYS A 60 -31.69 5.49 -12.06
CA LYS A 60 -32.52 6.03 -10.96
C LYS A 60 -33.77 6.74 -11.46
N CYS A 61 -33.67 7.55 -12.51
CA CYS A 61 -34.82 8.22 -13.12
C CYS A 61 -35.82 7.21 -13.70
N THR A 62 -35.33 6.18 -14.39
CA THR A 62 -36.17 5.10 -14.92
C THR A 62 -36.85 4.33 -13.79
N HIS A 63 -36.13 3.97 -12.73
CA HIS A 63 -36.73 3.31 -11.55
C HIS A 63 -37.81 4.16 -10.88
N ALA A 64 -37.58 5.47 -10.68
CA ALA A 64 -38.56 6.37 -10.09
C ALA A 64 -39.83 6.49 -10.95
N ARG A 65 -39.69 6.47 -12.29
CA ARG A 65 -40.82 6.47 -13.22
C ARG A 65 -41.60 5.16 -13.17
N ILE A 66 -40.92 4.01 -13.14
CA ILE A 66 -41.57 2.70 -12.99
C ILE A 66 -42.47 2.70 -11.74
N LEU A 67 -41.95 3.16 -10.60
CA LEU A 67 -42.74 3.24 -9.35
C LEU A 67 -43.89 4.25 -9.39
N ALA A 68 -43.81 5.27 -10.26
CA ALA A 68 -44.86 6.28 -10.40
C ALA A 68 -46.00 5.83 -11.33
N PHE A 69 -45.73 4.92 -12.27
CA PHE A 69 -46.71 4.43 -13.24
C PHE A 69 -47.24 3.02 -12.90
N GLU A 70 -46.50 2.21 -12.16
CA GLU A 70 -46.86 0.84 -11.79
C GLU A 70 -46.81 0.68 -10.26
N GLU A 71 -47.97 0.51 -9.61
CA GLU A 71 -48.03 0.26 -8.15
C GLU A 71 -47.36 -1.06 -7.75
N ASN A 72 -47.39 -2.06 -8.64
CA ASN A 72 -46.73 -3.36 -8.46
C ASN A 72 -45.99 -3.75 -9.75
N PRO A 73 -44.72 -3.33 -9.92
CA PRO A 73 -43.96 -3.65 -11.12
C PRO A 73 -43.78 -5.15 -11.30
N GLU A 74 -43.81 -5.61 -12.55
CA GLU A 74 -43.59 -7.03 -12.86
C GLU A 74 -42.21 -7.50 -12.36
N ARG A 75 -42.13 -8.75 -11.89
CA ARG A 75 -40.87 -9.34 -11.37
C ARG A 75 -39.72 -9.24 -12.37
N PHE A 76 -40.02 -9.35 -13.67
CA PHE A 76 -39.06 -9.17 -14.75
C PHE A 76 -38.40 -7.78 -14.73
N LEU A 77 -39.17 -6.70 -14.54
CA LEU A 77 -38.64 -5.34 -14.45
C LEU A 77 -37.79 -5.14 -13.19
N ILE A 78 -38.23 -5.70 -12.06
CA ILE A 78 -37.49 -5.62 -10.79
C ILE A 78 -36.15 -6.37 -10.88
N ASN A 79 -36.11 -7.55 -11.51
CA ASN A 79 -34.87 -8.29 -11.76
C ASN A 79 -33.91 -7.50 -12.65
N ASN A 80 -34.43 -6.84 -13.70
CA ASN A 80 -33.63 -5.96 -14.56
C ASN A 80 -33.15 -4.69 -13.85
N LEU A 81 -33.91 -4.15 -12.89
CA LEU A 81 -33.48 -3.04 -12.04
C LEU A 81 -32.29 -3.44 -11.15
N ILE A 82 -32.29 -4.63 -10.55
CA ILE A 82 -31.15 -5.16 -9.78
C ILE A 82 -29.90 -5.23 -10.67
N SER A 83 -30.04 -5.81 -11.87
CA SER A 83 -28.96 -5.91 -12.86
C SER A 83 -28.46 -4.53 -13.32
N THR A 84 -29.38 -3.57 -13.55
CA THR A 84 -29.05 -2.20 -13.94
C THR A 84 -28.25 -1.50 -12.86
N TYR A 85 -28.71 -1.55 -11.60
CA TYR A 85 -28.00 -0.93 -10.50
C TYR A 85 -26.62 -1.56 -10.25
N SER A 86 -26.53 -2.89 -10.35
CA SER A 86 -25.25 -3.60 -10.28
C SER A 86 -24.27 -3.09 -11.34
N LYS A 87 -24.69 -3.09 -12.61
CA LYS A 87 -23.83 -2.72 -13.74
C LYS A 87 -23.49 -1.23 -13.76
N CYS A 88 -24.34 -0.37 -13.20
CA CYS A 88 -24.06 1.05 -12.99
C CYS A 88 -23.25 1.33 -11.70
N GLY A 89 -22.66 0.31 -11.06
CA GLY A 89 -21.76 0.47 -9.92
C GLY A 89 -22.43 0.75 -8.58
N SER A 90 -23.72 0.44 -8.40
CA SER A 90 -24.48 0.73 -7.18
C SER A 90 -25.07 -0.52 -6.53
N LEU A 91 -24.24 -1.25 -5.77
CA LEU A 91 -24.67 -2.43 -4.99
C LEU A 91 -25.74 -2.08 -3.95
N THR A 92 -25.63 -0.91 -3.31
CA THR A 92 -26.57 -0.49 -2.26
C THR A 92 -28.00 -0.35 -2.77
N TYR A 93 -28.19 0.21 -3.97
CA TYR A 93 -29.52 0.30 -4.58
C TYR A 93 -30.01 -1.06 -5.08
N ALA A 94 -29.14 -1.89 -5.66
CA ALA A 94 -29.47 -3.26 -6.04
C ALA A 94 -29.99 -4.07 -4.83
N ARG A 95 -29.30 -3.99 -3.68
CA ARG A 95 -29.73 -4.62 -2.42
C ARG A 95 -31.08 -4.10 -1.93
N ARG A 96 -31.29 -2.78 -1.96
CA ARG A 96 -32.57 -2.17 -1.54
C ARG A 96 -33.75 -2.65 -2.39
N VAL A 97 -33.55 -2.76 -3.71
CA VAL A 97 -34.57 -3.29 -4.61
C VAL A 97 -34.87 -4.75 -4.26
N PHE A 98 -33.84 -5.58 -4.11
CA PHE A 98 -33.99 -7.01 -3.78
C PHE A 98 -34.68 -7.28 -2.42
N VAL A 99 -34.35 -6.49 -1.39
CA VAL A 99 -34.98 -6.63 -0.06
C VAL A 99 -36.46 -6.27 -0.10
N LYS A 100 -36.87 -5.30 -0.92
CA LYS A 100 -38.27 -4.88 -1.06
C LYS A 100 -39.13 -5.83 -1.92
N MET A 101 -38.54 -6.84 -2.56
CA MET A 101 -39.30 -7.79 -3.37
C MET A 101 -40.23 -8.64 -2.49
N PRO A 102 -41.54 -8.70 -2.78
CA PRO A 102 -42.49 -9.53 -2.03
C PRO A 102 -42.26 -11.02 -2.26
N GLU A 103 -41.98 -11.42 -3.51
CA GLU A 103 -41.60 -12.77 -3.90
C GLU A 103 -40.32 -12.76 -4.71
N ARG A 104 -39.45 -13.75 -4.46
CA ARG A 104 -38.13 -13.87 -5.08
C ARG A 104 -38.02 -15.21 -5.81
N ASP A 105 -37.71 -15.15 -7.10
CA ASP A 105 -37.44 -16.33 -7.93
C ASP A 105 -35.94 -16.55 -8.12
N LEU A 106 -35.55 -17.65 -8.78
CA LEU A 106 -34.14 -17.97 -9.02
C LEU A 106 -33.41 -16.86 -9.80
N VAL A 107 -34.10 -16.12 -10.68
CA VAL A 107 -33.53 -15.01 -11.45
C VAL A 107 -33.19 -13.83 -10.55
N SER A 108 -34.06 -13.48 -9.61
CA SER A 108 -33.83 -12.42 -8.62
C SER A 108 -32.61 -12.72 -7.74
N TRP A 109 -32.51 -13.98 -7.28
CA TRP A 109 -31.40 -14.49 -6.49
C TRP A 109 -30.08 -14.50 -7.27
N ASN A 110 -30.08 -14.98 -8.52
CA ASN A 110 -28.90 -14.96 -9.38
C ASN A 110 -28.45 -13.52 -9.67
N SER A 111 -29.39 -12.58 -9.87
CA SER A 111 -29.10 -11.18 -10.14
C SER A 111 -28.41 -10.50 -8.97
N ILE A 112 -28.87 -10.74 -7.73
CA ILE A 112 -28.22 -10.16 -6.54
C ILE A 112 -26.87 -10.83 -6.25
N LEU A 113 -26.75 -12.15 -6.40
CA LEU A 113 -25.47 -12.86 -6.23
C LEU A 113 -24.43 -12.38 -7.25
N ALA A 114 -24.83 -12.18 -8.51
CA ALA A 114 -23.97 -11.59 -9.53
C ALA A 114 -23.55 -10.16 -9.18
N ALA A 115 -24.44 -9.38 -8.55
CA ALA A 115 -24.11 -8.02 -8.10
C ALA A 115 -23.03 -8.01 -7.02
N TYR A 116 -23.17 -8.86 -5.99
CA TYR A 116 -22.13 -9.03 -4.97
C TYR A 116 -20.83 -9.56 -5.56
N ALA A 117 -20.89 -10.56 -6.45
CA ALA A 117 -19.70 -11.09 -7.11
C ALA A 117 -18.99 -10.06 -8.00
N GLN A 118 -19.71 -9.07 -8.55
CA GLN A 118 -19.10 -7.97 -9.31
C GLN A 118 -18.45 -6.92 -8.41
N SER A 119 -19.04 -6.64 -7.24
CA SER A 119 -18.54 -5.63 -6.29
C SER A 119 -17.53 -6.18 -5.26
N SER A 120 -17.15 -7.45 -5.37
CA SER A 120 -16.26 -8.13 -4.41
C SER A 120 -14.77 -8.00 -4.74
N GLU A 121 -14.41 -7.34 -5.84
CA GLU A 121 -13.02 -7.06 -6.17
C GLU A 121 -12.45 -6.01 -5.19
N GLY A 122 -11.84 -6.48 -4.09
CA GLY A 122 -11.18 -5.66 -3.06
C GLY A 122 -11.95 -5.42 -1.75
N PHE A 123 -13.15 -5.98 -1.57
CA PHE A 123 -13.98 -5.80 -0.36
C PHE A 123 -14.46 -7.14 0.21
N ILE A 124 -13.82 -7.62 1.28
CA ILE A 124 -14.10 -8.93 1.91
C ILE A 124 -15.53 -8.99 2.47
N GLU A 125 -16.05 -7.89 3.03
CA GLU A 125 -17.42 -7.82 3.58
C GLU A 125 -18.50 -8.20 2.54
N ASN A 126 -18.31 -7.80 1.28
CA ASN A 126 -19.23 -8.15 0.19
C ASN A 126 -19.18 -9.64 -0.15
N VAL A 127 -18.03 -10.28 0.06
CA VAL A 127 -17.85 -11.72 -0.18
C VAL A 127 -18.63 -12.53 0.86
N GLU A 128 -18.51 -12.16 2.14
CA GLU A 128 -19.24 -12.80 3.25
C GLU A 128 -20.76 -12.66 3.09
N GLU A 129 -21.24 -11.46 2.77
CA GLU A 129 -22.66 -11.22 2.52
C GLU A 129 -23.16 -11.98 1.28
N GLY A 130 -22.33 -12.10 0.24
CA GLY A 130 -22.62 -12.94 -0.93
C GLY A 130 -22.81 -14.42 -0.57
N PHE A 131 -21.94 -14.98 0.28
CA PHE A 131 -22.11 -16.34 0.80
C PHE A 131 -23.31 -16.48 1.72
N HIS A 132 -23.60 -15.47 2.54
CA HIS A 132 -24.79 -15.43 3.38
C HIS A 132 -26.07 -15.48 2.54
N LEU A 133 -26.15 -14.69 1.46
CA LEU A 133 -27.25 -14.73 0.51
C LEU A 133 -27.37 -16.09 -0.20
N PHE A 134 -26.26 -16.72 -0.56
CA PHE A 134 -26.28 -18.06 -1.13
C PHE A 134 -26.82 -19.11 -0.12
N ARG A 135 -26.49 -18.97 1.16
CA ARG A 135 -27.05 -19.83 2.21
C ARG A 135 -28.55 -19.63 2.36
N ILE A 136 -29.03 -18.37 2.35
CA ILE A 136 -30.47 -18.06 2.42
C ILE A 136 -31.20 -18.59 1.17
N LEU A 137 -30.60 -18.46 -0.02
CA LEU A 137 -31.14 -19.02 -1.27
C LEU A 137 -31.37 -20.51 -1.11
N ARG A 138 -30.37 -21.25 -0.62
CA ARG A 138 -30.45 -22.70 -0.41
C ARG A 138 -31.50 -23.13 0.62
N GLN A 139 -31.89 -22.24 1.53
CA GLN A 139 -32.96 -22.50 2.50
C GLN A 139 -34.36 -22.25 1.91
N ASN A 140 -34.48 -21.38 0.90
CA ASN A 140 -35.75 -20.94 0.34
C ASN A 140 -36.09 -21.51 -1.05
N VAL A 141 -35.10 -22.02 -1.81
CA VAL A 141 -35.26 -22.46 -3.21
C VAL A 141 -34.62 -23.83 -3.43
N VAL A 142 -35.36 -24.76 -4.05
CA VAL A 142 -35.05 -26.21 -4.10
C VAL A 142 -34.04 -26.59 -5.21
N PHE A 143 -33.87 -25.78 -6.26
CA PHE A 143 -32.93 -26.09 -7.35
C PHE A 143 -32.05 -24.89 -7.74
N THR A 144 -30.74 -25.06 -7.61
CA THR A 144 -29.72 -24.13 -8.11
C THR A 144 -29.30 -24.51 -9.53
N SER A 145 -28.86 -23.54 -10.31
CA SER A 145 -28.41 -23.75 -11.70
C SER A 145 -26.96 -23.34 -11.89
N ARG A 146 -26.38 -23.60 -13.07
CA ARG A 146 -25.07 -23.05 -13.47
C ARG A 146 -25.00 -21.51 -13.32
N MET A 147 -26.12 -20.82 -13.53
CA MET A 147 -26.23 -19.36 -13.37
C MET A 147 -26.16 -18.91 -11.90
N THR A 148 -26.42 -19.81 -10.96
CA THR A 148 -26.27 -19.59 -9.52
C THR A 148 -24.85 -19.88 -9.06
N LEU A 149 -24.25 -20.98 -9.54
CA LEU A 149 -22.90 -21.36 -9.18
C LEU A 149 -21.85 -20.40 -9.75
N ALA A 150 -22.02 -19.85 -10.94
CA ALA A 150 -21.02 -18.96 -11.56
C ALA A 150 -20.68 -17.72 -10.68
N PRO A 151 -21.65 -16.94 -10.16
CA PRO A 151 -21.38 -15.88 -9.19
C PRO A 151 -20.74 -16.38 -7.89
N VAL A 152 -21.18 -17.53 -7.36
CA VAL A 152 -20.68 -18.09 -6.09
C VAL A 152 -19.25 -18.57 -6.22
N LEU A 153 -18.88 -19.21 -7.32
CA LEU A 153 -17.50 -19.60 -7.63
C LEU A 153 -16.60 -18.36 -7.79
N LYS A 154 -17.14 -17.28 -8.37
CA LYS A 154 -16.44 -15.99 -8.42
C LYS A 154 -16.22 -15.40 -7.02
N LEU A 155 -17.21 -15.51 -6.12
CA LEU A 155 -17.05 -15.14 -4.69
C LEU A 155 -16.00 -16.01 -3.99
N CYS A 156 -15.98 -17.34 -4.24
CA CYS A 156 -14.94 -18.23 -3.74
C CYS A 156 -13.55 -17.77 -4.16
N LEU A 157 -13.40 -17.37 -5.43
CA LEU A 157 -12.13 -16.86 -5.94
C LEU A 157 -11.68 -15.57 -5.23
N TYR A 158 -12.60 -14.64 -4.96
CA TYR A 158 -12.27 -13.40 -4.23
C TYR A 158 -12.08 -13.61 -2.73
N SER A 159 -12.69 -14.64 -2.14
CA SER A 159 -12.59 -14.93 -0.71
C SER A 159 -11.17 -15.29 -0.26
N GLY A 160 -10.34 -15.82 -1.16
CA GLY A 160 -9.03 -16.36 -0.78
C GLY A 160 -9.08 -17.70 -0.04
N TYR A 161 -10.28 -18.20 0.29
CA TYR A 161 -10.47 -19.39 1.11
C TYR A 161 -10.66 -20.65 0.25
N VAL A 162 -9.71 -21.58 0.34
CA VAL A 162 -9.77 -22.86 -0.36
C VAL A 162 -10.96 -23.71 0.10
N TRP A 163 -11.23 -23.73 1.41
CA TRP A 163 -12.33 -24.52 2.00
C TRP A 163 -13.71 -24.10 1.47
N ALA A 164 -13.90 -22.81 1.16
CA ALA A 164 -15.17 -22.31 0.59
C ALA A 164 -15.37 -22.86 -0.83
N SER A 165 -14.28 -22.95 -1.59
CA SER A 165 -14.26 -23.53 -2.93
C SER A 165 -14.55 -25.02 -2.90
N GLU A 166 -13.94 -25.76 -1.97
CA GLU A 166 -14.19 -27.20 -1.77
C GLU A 166 -15.64 -27.47 -1.34
N ALA A 167 -16.21 -26.64 -0.46
CA ALA A 167 -17.61 -26.76 -0.04
C ALA A 167 -18.59 -26.51 -1.20
N VAL A 168 -18.33 -25.51 -2.05
CA VAL A 168 -19.13 -25.22 -3.23
C VAL A 168 -18.94 -26.30 -4.31
N HIS A 169 -17.74 -26.83 -4.47
CA HIS A 169 -17.47 -27.97 -5.35
C HIS A 169 -18.26 -29.22 -4.92
N GLY A 170 -18.19 -29.62 -3.66
CA GLY A 170 -18.98 -30.74 -3.14
C GLY A 170 -20.50 -30.52 -3.29
N TYR A 171 -20.95 -29.26 -3.20
CA TYR A 171 -22.33 -28.91 -3.52
C TYR A 171 -22.65 -29.04 -5.01
N ALA A 172 -21.74 -28.64 -5.92
CA ALA A 172 -21.89 -28.81 -7.36
C ALA A 172 -22.02 -30.30 -7.76
N CYS A 173 -21.21 -31.19 -7.17
CA CYS A 173 -21.34 -32.64 -7.35
C CYS A 173 -22.69 -33.15 -6.84
N LYS A 174 -23.14 -32.67 -5.67
CA LYS A 174 -24.42 -33.09 -5.09
C LYS A 174 -25.63 -32.75 -5.97
N ILE A 175 -25.55 -31.66 -6.73
CA ILE A 175 -26.62 -31.24 -7.65
C ILE A 175 -26.38 -31.66 -9.11
N GLY A 176 -25.32 -32.44 -9.38
CA GLY A 176 -24.98 -32.97 -10.70
C GLY A 176 -24.52 -31.91 -11.71
N LEU A 177 -23.90 -30.81 -11.23
CA LEU A 177 -23.32 -29.75 -12.07
C LEU A 177 -21.79 -29.77 -12.12
N ASP A 178 -21.16 -30.79 -11.54
CA ASP A 178 -19.71 -31.04 -11.58
C ASP A 178 -19.19 -31.28 -13.01
N SER A 179 -20.01 -31.88 -13.86
CA SER A 179 -19.70 -32.09 -15.30
C SER A 179 -20.14 -30.95 -16.22
N ASP A 180 -20.77 -29.87 -15.70
CA ASP A 180 -21.12 -28.70 -16.51
C ASP A 180 -19.85 -27.95 -16.91
N GLU A 181 -19.70 -27.66 -18.21
CA GLU A 181 -18.50 -27.05 -18.81
C GLU A 181 -18.08 -25.74 -18.12
N PHE A 182 -19.04 -24.89 -17.76
CA PHE A 182 -18.76 -23.60 -17.13
C PHE A 182 -18.36 -23.77 -15.66
N VAL A 183 -19.04 -24.67 -14.95
CA VAL A 183 -18.80 -24.94 -13.52
C VAL A 183 -17.44 -25.62 -13.34
N SER A 184 -17.18 -26.68 -14.10
CA SER A 184 -15.89 -27.41 -14.11
C SER A 184 -14.72 -26.49 -14.50
N GLY A 185 -14.85 -25.70 -15.57
CA GLY A 185 -13.82 -24.74 -15.97
C GLY A 185 -13.53 -23.66 -14.90
N ALA A 186 -14.57 -23.16 -14.22
CA ALA A 186 -14.43 -22.21 -13.12
C ALA A 186 -13.75 -22.84 -11.89
N LEU A 187 -14.09 -24.08 -11.55
CA LEU A 187 -13.48 -24.84 -10.46
C LEU A 187 -11.99 -25.14 -10.72
N VAL A 188 -11.64 -25.57 -11.95
CA VAL A 188 -10.23 -25.76 -12.36
C VAL A 188 -9.46 -24.45 -12.17
N ASN A 189 -9.99 -23.31 -12.63
CA ASN A 189 -9.34 -22.01 -12.44
C ASN A 189 -9.13 -21.65 -10.97
N ILE A 190 -10.11 -21.92 -10.12
CA ILE A 190 -10.04 -21.67 -8.67
C ILE A 190 -8.95 -22.53 -8.02
N TYR A 191 -8.97 -23.85 -8.24
CA TYR A 191 -7.98 -24.75 -7.65
C TYR A 191 -6.56 -24.42 -8.11
N LEU A 192 -6.38 -24.14 -9.40
CA LEU A 192 -5.08 -23.73 -9.93
C LEU A 192 -4.58 -22.40 -9.32
N LYS A 193 -5.48 -21.41 -9.15
CA LYS A 193 -5.12 -20.14 -8.49
C LYS A 193 -4.76 -20.31 -7.01
N PHE A 194 -5.37 -21.27 -6.32
CA PHE A 194 -5.04 -21.61 -4.94
C PHE A 194 -3.86 -22.59 -4.79
N GLY A 195 -3.19 -22.95 -5.89
CA GLY A 195 -2.04 -23.86 -5.86
C GLY A 195 -2.38 -25.34 -5.65
N LYS A 196 -3.65 -25.70 -5.76
CA LYS A 196 -4.18 -27.07 -5.68
C LYS A 196 -4.12 -27.75 -7.04
N VAL A 197 -2.88 -27.97 -7.49
CA VAL A 197 -2.58 -28.40 -8.87
C VAL A 197 -3.07 -29.82 -9.17
N LYS A 198 -3.02 -30.73 -8.20
CA LYS A 198 -3.49 -32.11 -8.36
C LYS A 198 -5.00 -32.14 -8.55
N GLU A 199 -5.73 -31.47 -7.65
CA GLU A 199 -7.18 -31.37 -7.68
C GLU A 199 -7.67 -30.65 -8.95
N GLY A 200 -6.96 -29.60 -9.40
CA GLY A 200 -7.23 -28.93 -10.67
C GLY A 200 -6.91 -29.77 -11.91
N ARG A 201 -5.98 -30.73 -11.82
CA ARG A 201 -5.68 -31.69 -12.89
C ARG A 201 -6.77 -32.75 -12.99
N ASP A 202 -7.09 -33.39 -11.88
CA ASP A 202 -8.05 -34.50 -11.85
C ASP A 202 -9.40 -34.03 -12.42
N LEU A 203 -9.85 -32.86 -12.00
CA LEU A 203 -11.07 -32.24 -12.52
C LEU A 203 -10.98 -31.94 -14.02
N CYS A 204 -9.81 -31.53 -14.51
CA CYS A 204 -9.60 -31.27 -15.94
C CYS A 204 -9.57 -32.56 -16.78
N GLU A 205 -8.99 -33.64 -16.25
CA GLU A 205 -8.97 -34.95 -16.89
C GLU A 205 -10.38 -35.52 -17.09
N GLU A 206 -11.29 -35.22 -16.16
CA GLU A 206 -12.71 -35.60 -16.23
C GLU A 206 -13.53 -34.73 -17.22
N MET A 207 -13.03 -33.58 -17.68
CA MET A 207 -13.74 -32.70 -18.62
C MET A 207 -13.76 -33.27 -20.05
N SER A 208 -14.95 -33.36 -20.64
CA SER A 208 -15.18 -33.80 -22.03
C SER A 208 -14.79 -32.76 -23.08
N TYR A 209 -14.79 -31.48 -22.72
CA TYR A 209 -14.42 -30.36 -23.59
C TYR A 209 -13.58 -29.34 -22.82
N ARG A 210 -12.56 -28.80 -23.47
CA ARG A 210 -11.63 -27.81 -22.89
C ARG A 210 -11.38 -26.73 -23.91
N ASP A 211 -11.64 -25.48 -23.56
CA ASP A 211 -11.39 -24.35 -24.46
C ASP A 211 -9.94 -23.85 -24.38
N VAL A 212 -9.54 -23.01 -25.33
CA VAL A 212 -8.16 -22.47 -25.42
C VAL A 212 -7.79 -21.64 -24.17
N VAL A 213 -8.78 -21.03 -23.49
CA VAL A 213 -8.56 -20.22 -22.29
C VAL A 213 -8.13 -21.09 -21.11
N LEU A 214 -8.83 -22.21 -20.90
CA LEU A 214 -8.53 -23.17 -19.85
C LEU A 214 -7.14 -23.80 -20.05
N TRP A 215 -6.80 -24.18 -21.29
CA TRP A 215 -5.47 -24.68 -21.64
C TRP A 215 -4.35 -23.68 -21.34
N ASN A 216 -4.56 -22.39 -21.69
CA ASN A 216 -3.59 -21.33 -21.41
C ASN A 216 -3.39 -21.11 -19.90
N LEU A 217 -4.47 -21.17 -19.12
CA LEU A 217 -4.40 -21.01 -17.68
C LEU A 217 -3.60 -22.14 -17.04
N MET A 218 -3.85 -23.38 -17.43
CA MET A 218 -3.09 -24.54 -16.96
C MET A 218 -1.61 -24.39 -17.30
N LEU A 219 -1.27 -24.20 -18.58
CA LEU A 219 0.11 -24.02 -19.02
C LEU A 219 0.84 -22.93 -18.24
N LYS A 220 0.16 -21.78 -18.01
CA LYS A 220 0.72 -20.69 -17.23
C LYS A 220 1.00 -21.10 -15.78
N VAL A 221 0.07 -21.76 -15.11
CA VAL A 221 0.22 -22.15 -13.70
C VAL A 221 1.33 -23.17 -13.52
N TYR A 222 1.41 -24.18 -14.40
CA TYR A 222 2.51 -25.17 -14.37
C TYR A 222 3.88 -24.53 -14.62
N LEU A 223 3.97 -23.60 -15.58
CA LEU A 223 5.21 -22.84 -15.84
C LEU A 223 5.60 -21.94 -14.68
N ASP A 224 4.64 -21.24 -14.06
CA ASP A 224 4.90 -20.31 -12.96
C ASP A 224 5.27 -21.06 -11.66
N MET A 225 4.83 -22.31 -11.49
CA MET A 225 5.22 -23.20 -10.37
C MET A 225 6.49 -24.02 -10.65
N GLY A 226 7.09 -23.91 -11.85
CA GLY A 226 8.31 -24.64 -12.21
C GLY A 226 8.12 -26.14 -12.49
N LEU A 227 6.88 -26.60 -12.65
CA LEU A 227 6.51 -27.99 -12.96
C LEU A 227 6.65 -28.24 -14.48
N LYS A 228 7.91 -28.45 -14.91
CA LYS A 228 8.28 -28.49 -16.34
C LYS A 228 7.74 -29.72 -17.08
N GLU A 229 7.81 -30.90 -16.47
CA GLU A 229 7.37 -32.14 -17.13
C GLU A 229 5.86 -32.13 -17.37
N GLU A 230 5.13 -31.58 -16.40
CA GLU A 230 3.69 -31.38 -16.46
C GLU A 230 3.31 -30.35 -17.52
N ALA A 231 4.07 -29.25 -17.63
CA ALA A 231 3.86 -28.24 -18.67
C ALA A 231 4.10 -28.81 -20.08
N VAL A 232 5.10 -29.70 -20.25
CA VAL A 232 5.37 -30.42 -21.51
C VAL A 232 4.23 -31.40 -21.83
N SER A 233 3.79 -32.18 -20.85
CA SER A 233 2.68 -33.13 -20.98
C SER A 233 1.36 -32.45 -21.38
N ILE A 234 1.06 -31.30 -20.78
CA ILE A 234 -0.15 -30.52 -21.13
C ILE A 234 -0.01 -29.84 -22.49
N SER A 235 1.20 -29.40 -22.84
CA SER A 235 1.50 -28.86 -24.17
C SER A 235 1.32 -29.90 -25.28
N SER A 236 1.70 -31.16 -25.05
CA SER A 236 1.46 -32.24 -26.02
C SER A 236 -0.02 -32.60 -26.11
N ALA A 237 -0.73 -32.68 -24.98
CA ALA A 237 -2.17 -32.89 -24.94
C ALA A 237 -2.97 -31.76 -25.61
N PHE A 238 -2.51 -30.51 -25.52
CA PHE A 238 -3.10 -29.39 -26.26
C PHE A 238 -2.93 -29.56 -27.77
N ARG A 239 -1.75 -29.98 -28.25
CA ARG A 239 -1.50 -30.20 -29.69
C ARG A 239 -2.34 -31.34 -30.27
N THR A 240 -2.65 -32.36 -29.47
CA THR A 240 -3.51 -33.47 -29.90
C THR A 240 -5.01 -33.15 -29.80
N SER A 241 -5.41 -32.07 -29.14
CA SER A 241 -6.81 -31.65 -28.99
C SER A 241 -7.45 -31.10 -30.27
N GLY A 242 -6.67 -30.78 -31.30
CA GLY A 242 -7.16 -30.21 -32.56
C GLY A 242 -7.58 -28.73 -32.49
N LEU A 243 -7.41 -28.07 -31.34
CA LEU A 243 -7.72 -26.65 -31.17
C LEU A 243 -6.62 -25.75 -31.77
N HIS A 244 -7.02 -24.65 -32.40
CA HIS A 244 -6.08 -23.67 -32.93
C HIS A 244 -5.43 -22.86 -31.79
N PRO A 245 -4.08 -22.79 -31.72
CA PRO A 245 -3.40 -21.99 -30.72
C PRO A 245 -3.71 -20.51 -30.89
N SER A 246 -4.09 -19.84 -29.79
CA SER A 246 -4.11 -18.38 -29.74
C SER A 246 -2.68 -17.81 -29.66
N GLU A 247 -2.50 -16.51 -29.94
CA GLU A 247 -1.20 -15.85 -29.77
C GLU A 247 -0.64 -16.01 -28.35
N THR A 248 -1.52 -15.96 -27.34
CA THR A 248 -1.18 -16.26 -25.94
C THR A 248 -0.74 -17.70 -25.72
N THR A 249 -1.35 -18.65 -26.43
CA THR A 249 -0.97 -20.06 -26.38
C THR A 249 0.42 -20.28 -26.97
N LEU A 250 0.71 -19.68 -28.13
CA LEU A 250 2.01 -19.78 -28.78
C LEU A 250 3.13 -19.25 -27.87
N ARG A 251 2.93 -18.11 -27.19
CA ARG A 251 3.90 -17.57 -26.21
C ARG A 251 4.13 -18.50 -25.01
N LEU A 252 3.08 -19.17 -24.53
CA LEU A 252 3.21 -20.13 -23.44
C LEU A 252 3.92 -21.41 -23.89
N LEU A 253 3.64 -21.89 -25.10
CA LEU A 253 4.32 -23.03 -25.70
C LEU A 253 5.81 -22.73 -25.96
N ASP A 254 6.15 -21.51 -26.38
CA ASP A 254 7.54 -21.06 -26.54
C ASP A 254 8.29 -21.05 -25.20
N ARG A 255 7.61 -20.68 -24.10
CA ARG A 255 8.18 -20.79 -22.73
C ARG A 255 8.41 -22.23 -22.30
N VAL A 256 7.59 -23.17 -22.77
CA VAL A 256 7.77 -24.61 -22.52
C VAL A 256 8.96 -25.15 -23.32
N SER A 257 9.15 -24.72 -24.57
CA SER A 257 10.25 -25.16 -25.43
C SER A 257 11.58 -24.44 -25.19
N GLY A 258 11.57 -23.24 -24.62
CA GLY A 258 12.73 -22.35 -24.49
C GLY A 258 13.68 -22.63 -23.33
N VAL A 259 13.70 -23.85 -22.77
CA VAL A 259 14.65 -24.20 -21.68
C VAL A 259 15.85 -25.04 -22.14
N ASP A 260 15.92 -25.42 -23.42
CA ASP A 260 17.14 -25.97 -24.02
C ASP A 260 17.52 -25.18 -25.28
N PHE A 261 18.11 -24.00 -25.10
CA PHE A 261 18.90 -23.35 -26.16
C PHE A 261 19.96 -22.43 -25.53
N GLU A 262 20.93 -23.04 -24.86
CA GLU A 262 22.27 -22.48 -24.86
C GLU A 262 22.83 -22.61 -26.29
N GLY A 263 23.09 -21.47 -26.92
CA GLY A 263 23.90 -21.40 -28.14
C GLY A 263 23.13 -21.13 -29.44
N GLY A 264 23.32 -19.91 -29.95
CA GLY A 264 23.55 -19.72 -31.38
C GLY A 264 22.33 -19.51 -32.29
N GLN A 265 22.40 -18.39 -33.01
CA GLN A 265 21.72 -18.03 -34.25
C GLN A 265 20.23 -17.62 -34.20
N VAL A 266 20.09 -16.30 -34.25
CA VAL A 266 19.00 -15.60 -34.92
C VAL A 266 18.93 -16.06 -36.38
N LYS A 267 17.81 -16.68 -36.77
CA LYS A 267 17.33 -16.61 -38.16
C LYS A 267 15.96 -15.96 -38.21
N SER A 268 15.92 -14.99 -39.09
CA SER A 268 14.81 -14.18 -39.58
C SER A 268 13.53 -14.97 -39.88
N SER A 269 12.40 -14.42 -39.43
CA SER A 269 11.23 -14.34 -40.30
C SER A 269 10.60 -12.96 -40.13
N ALA A 270 10.74 -12.16 -41.19
CA ALA A 270 10.17 -10.84 -41.32
C ALA A 270 8.76 -10.97 -41.92
N ASN A 271 7.75 -10.56 -41.16
CA ASN A 271 6.66 -9.66 -41.56
C ASN A 271 5.45 -9.87 -40.64
N GLY A 272 5.30 -8.94 -39.69
CA GLY A 272 4.19 -8.91 -38.72
C GLY A 272 4.51 -8.35 -37.32
N HIS A 273 5.77 -8.01 -37.02
CA HIS A 273 6.31 -8.04 -35.65
C HIS A 273 6.67 -6.70 -34.96
N HIS A 274 6.17 -5.54 -35.39
CA HIS A 274 6.63 -4.26 -34.80
C HIS A 274 6.21 -4.07 -33.32
N ALA A 275 4.94 -4.31 -32.97
CA ALA A 275 4.48 -4.19 -31.58
C ALA A 275 4.98 -5.32 -30.65
N SER A 276 5.40 -6.47 -31.21
CA SER A 276 5.86 -7.62 -30.41
C SER A 276 7.28 -7.45 -29.88
N GLY A 277 8.12 -6.66 -30.57
CA GLY A 277 9.51 -6.41 -30.19
C GLY A 277 9.65 -5.56 -28.92
N ILE A 278 8.98 -4.40 -28.87
CA ILE A 278 9.04 -3.47 -27.72
C ILE A 278 8.49 -4.14 -26.46
N ARG A 279 7.35 -4.82 -26.56
CA ARG A 279 6.74 -5.52 -25.43
C ARG A 279 7.65 -6.62 -24.89
N SER A 280 8.32 -7.36 -25.77
CA SER A 280 9.32 -8.37 -25.39
C SER A 280 10.53 -7.74 -24.69
N LYS A 281 11.06 -6.63 -25.20
CA LYS A 281 12.18 -5.90 -24.58
C LYS A 281 11.81 -5.30 -23.23
N ASN A 282 10.63 -4.69 -23.08
CA ASN A 282 10.13 -4.18 -21.79
C ASN A 282 9.91 -5.30 -20.76
N GLN A 283 9.51 -6.50 -21.19
CA GLN A 283 9.46 -7.69 -20.31
C GLN A 283 10.86 -8.11 -19.84
N ILE A 284 11.86 -8.06 -20.72
CA ILE A 284 13.26 -8.33 -20.36
C ILE A 284 13.77 -7.28 -19.35
N LEU A 285 13.53 -5.99 -19.60
CA LEU A 285 13.88 -4.92 -18.67
C LEU A 285 13.19 -5.11 -17.31
N THR A 286 11.90 -5.46 -17.30
CA THR A 286 11.16 -5.75 -16.06
C THR A 286 11.76 -6.96 -15.31
N LYS A 287 12.17 -8.00 -16.03
CA LYS A 287 12.83 -9.19 -15.45
C LYS A 287 14.16 -8.80 -14.81
N TYR A 288 14.98 -7.99 -15.48
CA TYR A 288 16.24 -7.53 -14.92
C TYR A 288 16.05 -6.61 -13.70
N LEU A 289 15.03 -5.74 -13.71
CA LEU A 289 14.71 -4.88 -12.58
C LEU A 289 14.32 -5.72 -11.34
N LYS A 290 13.45 -6.72 -11.51
CA LYS A 290 13.04 -7.62 -10.42
C LYS A 290 14.16 -8.53 -9.94
N GLY A 291 15.05 -8.95 -10.83
CA GLY A 291 16.21 -9.77 -10.51
C GLY A 291 17.39 -9.00 -9.93
N SER A 292 17.26 -7.69 -9.66
CA SER A 292 18.35 -6.80 -9.21
C SER A 292 19.56 -6.77 -10.16
N GLN A 293 19.37 -7.09 -11.44
CA GLN A 293 20.41 -7.10 -12.47
C GLN A 293 20.49 -5.74 -13.17
N TYR A 294 20.82 -4.69 -12.42
CA TYR A 294 20.76 -3.30 -12.90
C TYR A 294 21.75 -2.99 -14.03
N SER A 295 22.94 -3.61 -14.02
CA SER A 295 23.95 -3.44 -15.06
C SER A 295 23.49 -4.01 -16.41
N ALA A 296 22.88 -5.20 -16.40
CA ALA A 296 22.30 -5.83 -17.58
C ALA A 296 21.11 -5.03 -18.13
N LEU A 297 20.30 -4.43 -17.24
CA LEU A 297 19.20 -3.55 -17.62
C LEU A 297 19.70 -2.30 -18.35
N LEU A 298 20.66 -1.57 -17.77
CA LEU A 298 21.24 -0.38 -18.38
C LEU A 298 21.94 -0.69 -19.70
N LYS A 299 22.62 -1.85 -19.79
CA LYS A 299 23.21 -2.32 -21.04
C LYS A 299 22.15 -2.63 -22.10
N CYS A 300 21.08 -3.34 -21.75
CA CYS A 300 19.98 -3.60 -22.67
C CYS A 300 19.33 -2.30 -23.18
N PHE A 301 19.21 -1.28 -22.33
CA PHE A 301 18.74 0.04 -22.74
C PHE A 301 19.75 0.75 -23.66
N ALA A 302 21.04 0.70 -23.35
CA ALA A 302 22.08 1.24 -24.22
C ALA A 302 22.06 0.58 -25.60
N ASP A 303 21.94 -0.76 -25.66
CA ASP A 303 21.80 -1.51 -26.92
C ASP A 303 20.52 -1.07 -27.67
N MET A 304 19.40 -0.88 -26.97
CA MET A 304 18.17 -0.37 -27.59
C MET A 304 18.35 1.01 -28.22
N VAL A 305 19.09 1.90 -27.55
CA VAL A 305 19.40 3.24 -28.06
C VAL A 305 20.40 3.19 -29.23
N GLU A 306 21.46 2.39 -29.12
CA GLU A 306 22.52 2.27 -30.13
C GLU A 306 22.01 1.68 -31.44
N PHE A 307 21.15 0.65 -31.36
CA PHE A 307 20.52 0.02 -32.53
C PHE A 307 19.24 0.74 -32.99
N ASN A 308 18.95 1.93 -32.45
CA ASN A 308 17.80 2.77 -32.81
C ASN A 308 16.46 2.02 -32.72
N LEU A 309 16.34 1.12 -31.74
CA LEU A 309 15.12 0.37 -31.47
C LEU A 309 14.07 1.28 -30.83
N GLU A 310 12.79 1.09 -31.17
CA GLU A 310 11.70 1.89 -30.63
C GLU A 310 11.64 1.75 -29.10
N CYS A 311 11.81 2.88 -28.40
CA CYS A 311 11.57 3.01 -26.97
C CYS A 311 10.16 3.55 -26.74
N ASP A 312 9.51 3.14 -25.65
CA ASP A 312 8.23 3.72 -25.23
C ASP A 312 8.33 4.33 -23.83
N ASP A 313 7.22 4.89 -23.35
CA ASP A 313 7.13 5.54 -22.04
C ASP A 313 7.51 4.56 -20.92
N VAL A 314 7.10 3.30 -21.06
CA VAL A 314 7.36 2.22 -20.09
C VAL A 314 8.85 1.90 -20.05
N THR A 315 9.55 1.88 -21.18
CA THR A 315 11.02 1.74 -21.24
C THR A 315 11.69 2.79 -20.36
N PHE A 316 11.34 4.06 -20.51
CA PHE A 316 11.93 5.15 -19.73
C PHE A 316 11.58 5.06 -18.24
N ILE A 317 10.34 4.72 -17.88
CA ILE A 317 9.92 4.53 -16.48
C ILE A 317 10.75 3.44 -15.79
N LEU A 318 10.94 2.30 -16.46
CA LEU A 318 11.73 1.18 -15.92
C LEU A 318 13.21 1.55 -15.73
N VAL A 319 13.80 2.23 -16.70
CA VAL A 319 15.21 2.63 -16.62
C VAL A 319 15.42 3.73 -15.58
N LEU A 320 14.51 4.71 -15.47
CA LEU A 320 14.56 5.71 -14.39
C LEU A 320 14.42 5.10 -13.00
N ALA A 321 13.58 4.05 -12.86
CA ALA A 321 13.49 3.30 -11.60
C ALA A 321 14.83 2.66 -11.21
N THR A 322 15.63 2.17 -12.17
CA THR A 322 16.99 1.67 -11.86
C THR A 322 17.95 2.73 -11.37
N ALA A 323 17.86 3.96 -11.89
CA ALA A 323 18.71 5.05 -11.42
C ALA A 323 18.41 5.39 -9.95
N VAL A 324 17.14 5.30 -9.55
CA VAL A 324 16.71 5.46 -8.15
C VAL A 324 17.25 4.34 -7.27
N THR A 325 17.11 3.07 -7.68
CA THR A 325 17.58 1.93 -6.87
C THR A 325 19.09 1.90 -6.71
N LEU A 326 19.83 2.32 -7.73
CA LEU A 326 21.30 2.45 -7.68
C LEU A 326 21.79 3.71 -6.95
N GLY A 327 20.91 4.68 -6.65
CA GLY A 327 21.31 5.98 -6.13
C GLY A 327 22.15 6.81 -7.14
N SER A 328 22.16 6.44 -8.42
CA SER A 328 23.05 7.02 -9.44
C SER A 328 22.41 8.20 -10.15
N LEU A 329 22.76 9.41 -9.72
CA LEU A 329 22.33 10.65 -10.38
C LEU A 329 22.86 10.76 -11.82
N ALA A 330 24.09 10.31 -12.06
CA ALA A 330 24.71 10.37 -13.38
C ALA A 330 23.91 9.54 -14.40
N SER A 331 23.53 8.31 -14.04
CA SER A 331 22.70 7.45 -14.89
C SER A 331 21.32 8.06 -15.10
N GLY A 332 20.68 8.59 -14.05
CA GLY A 332 19.38 9.26 -14.16
C GLY A 332 19.40 10.48 -15.09
N GLN A 333 20.47 11.29 -15.04
CA GLN A 333 20.67 12.43 -15.94
C GLN A 333 20.90 12.02 -17.39
N GLN A 334 21.67 10.95 -17.64
CA GLN A 334 21.86 10.42 -19.00
C GLN A 334 20.53 9.96 -19.61
N VAL A 335 19.71 9.24 -18.83
CA VAL A 335 18.39 8.76 -19.26
C VAL A 335 17.45 9.94 -19.51
N HIS A 336 17.48 10.98 -18.67
CA HIS A 336 16.72 12.20 -18.90
C HIS A 336 17.17 12.94 -20.18
N CYS A 337 18.47 13.08 -20.40
CA CYS A 337 19.00 13.66 -21.64
C CYS A 337 18.56 12.85 -22.88
N MET A 338 18.49 11.52 -22.77
CA MET A 338 17.98 10.67 -23.84
C MET A 338 16.47 10.87 -24.07
N ALA A 339 15.69 10.96 -22.99
CA ALA A 339 14.25 11.25 -23.06
C ALA A 339 14.01 12.60 -23.77
N LEU A 340 14.80 13.63 -23.44
CA LEU A 340 14.78 14.93 -24.10
C LEU A 340 15.10 14.84 -25.60
N LYS A 341 16.16 14.11 -25.97
CA LYS A 341 16.55 13.93 -27.38
C LYS A 341 15.48 13.21 -28.21
N LEU A 342 14.77 12.27 -27.60
CA LEU A 342 13.71 11.50 -28.27
C LEU A 342 12.30 12.11 -28.10
N GLY A 343 12.17 13.24 -27.39
CA GLY A 343 10.89 13.92 -27.15
C GLY A 343 9.94 13.20 -26.18
N PHE A 344 10.45 12.29 -25.35
CA PHE A 344 9.67 11.59 -24.32
C PHE A 344 9.55 12.38 -23.01
N ASP A 345 10.38 13.39 -22.80
CA ASP A 345 10.36 14.24 -21.60
C ASP A 345 9.04 15.01 -21.44
N LEU A 346 8.36 15.32 -22.54
CA LEU A 346 7.06 16.00 -22.56
C LEU A 346 5.88 15.08 -22.24
N LYS A 347 6.09 13.75 -22.29
CA LYS A 347 5.03 12.80 -21.96
C LYS A 347 4.80 12.78 -20.45
N LEU A 348 3.55 12.98 -20.05
CA LEU A 348 3.13 13.11 -18.65
C LEU A 348 3.66 12.00 -17.74
N THR A 349 3.60 10.74 -18.19
CA THR A 349 4.05 9.56 -17.46
C THR A 349 5.56 9.53 -17.21
N VAL A 350 6.35 9.88 -18.23
CA VAL A 350 7.81 9.97 -18.16
C VAL A 350 8.23 11.17 -17.32
N ALA A 351 7.60 12.32 -17.50
CA ALA A 351 7.83 13.52 -16.69
C ALA A 351 7.56 13.27 -15.19
N ASN A 352 6.46 12.59 -14.85
CA ASN A 352 6.15 12.19 -13.48
C ASN A 352 7.23 11.27 -12.89
N SER A 353 7.75 10.33 -13.69
CA SER A 353 8.85 9.44 -13.27
C SER A 353 10.19 10.17 -13.13
N LEU A 354 10.48 11.17 -13.97
CA LEU A 354 11.65 12.04 -13.85
C LEU A 354 11.61 12.88 -12.56
N ILE A 355 10.44 13.47 -12.24
CA ILE A 355 10.23 14.19 -10.97
C ILE A 355 10.50 13.28 -9.79
N ASN A 356 9.89 12.09 -9.75
CA ASN A 356 10.08 11.12 -8.68
C ASN A 356 11.55 10.69 -8.55
N MET A 357 12.23 10.44 -9.68
CA MET A 357 13.65 10.10 -9.69
C MET A 357 14.51 11.20 -9.07
N TYR A 358 14.35 12.45 -9.52
CA TYR A 358 15.11 13.58 -8.97
C TYR A 358 14.81 13.85 -7.50
N CYS A 359 13.55 13.73 -7.08
CA CYS A 359 13.16 13.86 -5.67
C CYS A 359 13.83 12.79 -4.80
N LYS A 360 13.77 11.51 -5.19
CA LYS A 360 14.39 10.41 -4.44
C LYS A 360 15.92 10.52 -4.39
N LEU A 361 16.56 11.08 -5.41
CA LEU A 361 18.00 11.36 -5.43
C LEU A 361 18.37 12.71 -4.76
N ARG A 362 17.44 13.32 -4.00
CA ARG A 362 17.64 14.60 -3.27
C ARG A 362 18.06 15.77 -4.17
N ARG A 363 17.62 15.75 -5.43
CA ARG A 363 17.88 16.79 -6.46
C ARG A 363 16.60 17.52 -6.85
N VAL A 364 15.89 18.03 -5.84
CA VAL A 364 14.60 18.73 -5.95
C VAL A 364 14.58 19.94 -6.91
N ASN A 365 15.72 20.62 -7.11
CA ASN A 365 15.81 21.71 -8.09
C ASN A 365 15.55 21.22 -9.52
N PHE A 366 16.09 20.05 -9.89
CA PHE A 366 15.84 19.45 -11.21
C PHE A 366 14.41 18.90 -11.32
N ALA A 367 13.86 18.36 -10.23
CA ALA A 367 12.45 17.97 -10.20
C ALA A 367 11.53 19.17 -10.48
N ARG A 368 11.84 20.34 -9.91
CA ARG A 368 11.12 21.59 -10.17
C ARG A 368 11.25 22.08 -11.60
N THR A 369 12.44 21.98 -12.20
CA THR A 369 12.61 22.37 -13.62
C THR A 369 11.76 21.50 -14.53
N VAL A 370 11.75 20.17 -14.31
CA VAL A 370 10.90 19.26 -15.08
C VAL A 370 9.42 19.60 -14.87
N PHE A 371 8.98 19.80 -13.63
CA PHE A 371 7.59 20.16 -13.36
C PHE A 371 7.15 21.47 -14.03
N ASN A 372 8.02 22.48 -14.03
CA ASN A 372 7.75 23.77 -14.65
C ASN A 372 7.70 23.69 -16.19
N SER A 373 8.46 22.78 -16.81
CA SER A 373 8.44 22.58 -18.27
C SER A 373 7.28 21.73 -18.78
N MET A 374 6.50 21.09 -17.90
CA MET A 374 5.32 20.31 -18.30
C MET A 374 4.19 21.21 -18.81
N ASN A 375 3.64 20.87 -19.98
CA ASN A 375 2.50 21.55 -20.59
C ASN A 375 1.18 21.22 -19.86
N GLU A 376 1.01 19.96 -19.47
CA GLU A 376 -0.12 19.45 -18.71
C GLU A 376 0.38 18.83 -17.40
N ARG A 377 -0.38 19.02 -16.32
CA ARG A 377 -0.04 18.52 -14.97
C ARG A 377 -1.27 17.88 -14.38
N ASP A 378 -1.17 16.60 -14.08
CA ASP A 378 -2.23 15.86 -13.38
C ASP A 378 -1.97 15.83 -11.87
N LEU A 379 -2.89 15.24 -11.12
CA LEU A 379 -2.76 15.11 -9.67
C LEU A 379 -1.49 14.32 -9.28
N ILE A 380 -1.05 13.37 -10.12
CA ILE A 380 0.18 12.58 -9.90
C ILE A 380 1.42 13.47 -9.99
N SER A 381 1.48 14.39 -10.97
CA SER A 381 2.56 15.39 -11.09
C SER A 381 2.67 16.21 -9.81
N TRP A 382 1.54 16.75 -9.34
CA TRP A 382 1.52 17.55 -8.12
C TRP A 382 1.89 16.74 -6.87
N ASN A 383 1.35 15.54 -6.72
CA ASN A 383 1.67 14.64 -5.61
C ASN A 383 3.16 14.32 -5.57
N SER A 384 3.77 14.05 -6.72
CA SER A 384 5.19 13.71 -6.83
C SER A 384 6.09 14.87 -6.39
N VAL A 385 5.78 16.11 -6.79
CA VAL A 385 6.56 17.29 -6.37
C VAL A 385 6.28 17.64 -4.92
N ILE A 386 5.02 17.68 -4.47
CA ILE A 386 4.68 18.02 -3.07
C ILE A 386 5.33 17.03 -2.10
N SER A 387 5.20 15.72 -2.37
CA SER A 387 5.80 14.67 -1.55
C SER A 387 7.32 14.73 -1.57
N GLY A 388 7.93 14.90 -2.76
CA GLY A 388 9.38 14.98 -2.89
C GLY A 388 10.00 16.19 -2.18
N PHE A 389 9.33 17.34 -2.20
CA PHE A 389 9.74 18.54 -1.48
C PHE A 389 9.57 18.37 0.03
N ALA A 390 8.45 17.79 0.48
CA ALA A 390 8.21 17.48 1.89
C ALA A 390 9.27 16.51 2.46
N GLN A 391 9.65 15.48 1.70
CA GLN A 391 10.66 14.50 2.11
C GLN A 391 12.09 15.07 2.10
N SER A 392 12.34 16.12 1.32
CA SER A 392 13.66 16.76 1.22
C SER A 392 13.89 17.89 2.23
N GLY A 393 12.97 18.09 3.19
CA GLY A 393 13.07 19.17 4.18
C GLY A 393 12.81 20.57 3.60
N LEU A 394 12.05 20.66 2.49
CA LEU A 394 11.62 21.93 1.89
C LEU A 394 10.13 22.14 2.13
N GLU A 395 9.73 22.19 3.40
CA GLU A 395 8.33 22.13 3.82
C GLU A 395 7.53 23.35 3.39
N VAL A 396 8.12 24.54 3.46
CA VAL A 396 7.50 25.80 3.00
C VAL A 396 7.16 25.73 1.51
N GLU A 397 8.03 25.14 0.71
CA GLU A 397 7.83 24.98 -0.73
C GLU A 397 6.76 23.93 -1.02
N ALA A 398 6.73 22.82 -0.27
CA ALA A 398 5.68 21.80 -0.38
C ALA A 398 4.28 22.39 -0.10
N VAL A 399 4.15 23.21 0.94
CA VAL A 399 2.90 23.93 1.26
C VAL A 399 2.55 24.95 0.17
N ARG A 400 3.53 25.64 -0.41
CA ARG A 400 3.29 26.57 -1.53
C ARG A 400 2.76 25.85 -2.77
N LEU A 401 3.33 24.70 -3.12
CA LEU A 401 2.86 23.86 -4.21
C LEU A 401 1.45 23.33 -3.97
N PHE A 402 1.12 22.95 -2.73
CA PHE A 402 -0.24 22.59 -2.36
C PHE A 402 -1.24 23.74 -2.56
N MET A 403 -0.89 24.97 -2.15
CA MET A 403 -1.73 26.13 -2.41
C MET A 403 -1.91 26.40 -3.92
N GLN A 404 -0.89 26.14 -4.73
CA GLN A 404 -1.00 26.25 -6.19
C GLN A 404 -1.92 25.18 -6.77
N LEU A 405 -1.82 23.92 -6.32
CA LEU A 405 -2.75 22.84 -6.70
C LEU A 405 -4.21 23.25 -6.42
N LEU A 406 -4.48 23.82 -5.23
CA LEU A 406 -5.82 24.28 -4.88
C LEU A 406 -6.30 25.43 -5.77
N ARG A 407 -5.41 26.37 -6.14
CA ARG A 407 -5.74 27.48 -7.05
C ARG A 407 -6.01 27.01 -8.48
N CYS A 408 -5.44 25.87 -8.88
CA CYS A 408 -5.76 25.22 -10.15
C CYS A 408 -7.13 24.51 -10.13
N GLY A 409 -7.85 24.52 -9.01
CA GLY A 409 -9.18 23.89 -8.87
C GLY A 409 -9.14 22.37 -8.76
N LEU A 410 -7.97 21.77 -8.57
CA LEU A 410 -7.82 20.34 -8.36
C LEU A 410 -8.16 19.98 -6.92
N THR A 411 -8.84 18.85 -6.73
CA THR A 411 -9.14 18.29 -5.41
C THR A 411 -7.97 17.41 -4.95
N PRO A 412 -7.28 17.74 -3.84
CA PRO A 412 -6.26 16.89 -3.25
C PRO A 412 -6.80 15.50 -2.91
N ASP A 413 -5.99 14.46 -3.08
CA ASP A 413 -6.29 13.10 -2.62
C ASP A 413 -5.58 12.79 -1.29
N HIS A 414 -5.73 11.57 -0.78
CA HIS A 414 -5.10 11.14 0.47
C HIS A 414 -3.56 11.23 0.41
N TYR A 415 -2.93 10.98 -0.74
CA TYR A 415 -1.48 11.13 -0.91
C TYR A 415 -1.03 12.59 -0.84
N THR A 416 -1.79 13.51 -1.45
CA THR A 416 -1.52 14.96 -1.30
C THR A 416 -1.65 15.35 0.17
N MET A 417 -2.75 14.97 0.81
CA MET A 417 -3.09 15.40 2.17
C MET A 417 -2.06 14.92 3.19
N THR A 418 -1.66 13.65 3.13
CA THR A 418 -0.62 13.07 4.00
C THR A 418 0.73 13.75 3.79
N SER A 419 1.13 14.00 2.54
CA SER A 419 2.39 14.68 2.22
C SER A 419 2.43 16.12 2.75
N VAL A 420 1.31 16.85 2.63
CA VAL A 420 1.19 18.23 3.12
C VAL A 420 1.16 18.26 4.64
N LEU A 421 0.41 17.36 5.29
CA LEU A 421 0.37 17.27 6.76
C LEU A 421 1.75 16.96 7.34
N LYS A 422 2.54 16.11 6.67
CA LYS A 422 3.93 15.85 7.05
C LYS A 422 4.78 17.12 6.97
N ALA A 423 4.66 17.89 5.88
CA ALA A 423 5.39 19.14 5.71
C ALA A 423 4.96 20.20 6.74
N THR A 424 3.65 20.42 6.92
CA THR A 424 3.14 21.42 7.85
C THR A 424 3.51 21.09 9.29
N SER A 425 3.56 19.82 9.68
CA SER A 425 3.93 19.40 11.03
C SER A 425 5.40 19.65 11.39
N SER A 426 6.28 19.88 10.42
CA SER A 426 7.67 20.26 10.67
C SER A 426 7.90 21.77 10.73
N LEU A 427 6.88 22.59 10.45
CA LEU A 427 6.98 24.06 10.47
C LEU A 427 6.72 24.63 11.87
N SER A 428 7.26 25.83 12.13
CA SER A 428 7.10 26.55 13.40
C SER A 428 5.64 26.93 13.72
N GLU A 429 4.82 27.21 12.69
CA GLU A 429 3.37 27.50 12.82
C GLU A 429 2.48 26.27 12.51
N SER A 430 3.02 25.06 12.74
CA SER A 430 2.43 23.76 12.38
C SER A 430 0.97 23.58 12.77
N LEU A 431 0.57 23.91 14.01
CA LEU A 431 -0.80 23.68 14.47
C LEU A 431 -1.85 24.45 13.66
N SER A 432 -1.56 25.71 13.31
CA SER A 432 -2.50 26.55 12.57
C SER A 432 -2.70 26.06 11.14
N LEU A 433 -1.63 25.59 10.50
CA LEU A 433 -1.65 25.00 9.17
C LEU A 433 -2.31 23.62 9.18
N ASN A 434 -1.99 22.78 10.16
CA ASN A 434 -2.61 21.47 10.37
C ASN A 434 -4.13 21.59 10.52
N LYS A 435 -4.62 22.56 11.30
CA LYS A 435 -6.07 22.84 11.42
C LYS A 435 -6.69 23.27 10.08
N GLN A 436 -6.02 24.09 9.28
CA GLN A 436 -6.52 24.48 7.96
C GLN A 436 -6.59 23.30 6.99
N VAL A 437 -5.54 22.47 6.97
CA VAL A 437 -5.50 21.25 6.15
C VAL A 437 -6.57 20.25 6.63
N HIS A 438 -6.77 20.10 7.93
CA HIS A 438 -7.85 19.26 8.48
C HIS A 438 -9.25 19.75 8.06
N VAL A 439 -9.53 21.06 8.17
CA VAL A 439 -10.80 21.63 7.70
C VAL A 439 -10.98 21.39 6.20
N HIS A 440 -9.92 21.51 5.42
CA HIS A 440 -9.97 21.16 3.99
C HIS A 440 -10.28 19.67 3.78
N ALA A 441 -9.64 18.77 4.54
CA ALA A 441 -9.90 17.33 4.49
C ALA A 441 -11.38 16.99 4.73
N ILE A 442 -12.00 17.66 5.71
CA ILE A 442 -13.42 17.49 6.02
C ILE A 442 -14.28 17.97 4.84
N LYS A 443 -13.98 19.16 4.28
CA LYS A 443 -14.73 19.73 3.15
C LYS A 443 -14.60 18.89 1.87
N SER A 444 -13.46 18.25 1.65
CA SER A 444 -13.21 17.40 0.49
C SER A 444 -13.59 15.92 0.72
N ASN A 445 -14.22 15.59 1.86
CA ASN A 445 -14.57 14.22 2.26
C ASN A 445 -13.38 13.24 2.31
N ASN A 446 -12.17 13.76 2.52
CA ASN A 446 -10.95 12.96 2.69
C ASN A 446 -10.67 12.62 4.17
N ALA A 447 -11.36 13.27 5.11
CA ALA A 447 -11.09 13.07 6.54
C ALA A 447 -11.46 11.67 7.08
N ALA A 448 -12.27 10.91 6.33
CA ALA A 448 -12.62 9.52 6.67
C ALA A 448 -11.62 8.49 6.11
N ASP A 449 -10.64 8.92 5.32
CA ASP A 449 -9.58 8.05 4.82
C ASP A 449 -8.60 7.72 5.96
N SER A 450 -8.27 6.43 6.14
CA SER A 450 -7.44 6.00 7.28
C SER A 450 -6.03 6.60 7.24
N PHE A 451 -5.44 6.76 6.05
CA PHE A 451 -4.12 7.37 5.91
C PHE A 451 -4.15 8.86 6.27
N VAL A 452 -5.18 9.59 5.83
CA VAL A 452 -5.36 11.01 6.18
C VAL A 452 -5.61 11.16 7.67
N SER A 453 -6.46 10.33 8.27
CA SER A 453 -6.75 10.37 9.70
C SER A 453 -5.49 10.07 10.53
N THR A 454 -4.73 9.05 10.17
CA THR A 454 -3.46 8.72 10.83
C THR A 454 -2.45 9.86 10.73
N ALA A 455 -2.33 10.49 9.56
CA ALA A 455 -1.47 11.67 9.40
C ALA A 455 -1.96 12.87 10.21
N LEU A 456 -3.28 13.05 10.39
CA LEU A 456 -3.84 14.08 11.27
C LEU A 456 -3.57 13.78 12.75
N ILE A 457 -3.70 12.52 13.19
CA ILE A 457 -3.36 12.08 14.54
C ILE A 457 -1.90 12.43 14.85
N ASP A 458 -0.98 12.05 13.96
CA ASP A 458 0.44 12.36 14.10
C ASP A 458 0.73 13.88 14.06
N ALA A 459 0.02 14.63 13.20
CA ALA A 459 0.13 16.08 13.14
C ALA A 459 -0.30 16.77 14.45
N TYR A 460 -1.43 16.34 15.02
CA TYR A 460 -1.92 16.87 16.30
C TYR A 460 -1.06 16.42 17.49
N SER A 461 -0.56 15.19 17.48
CA SER A 461 0.29 14.65 18.56
C SER A 461 1.63 15.39 18.63
N ARG A 462 2.28 15.68 17.49
CA ARG A 462 3.49 16.52 17.41
C ARG A 462 3.25 17.95 17.91
N ASN A 463 2.03 18.46 17.80
CA ASN A 463 1.61 19.74 18.37
C ASN A 463 1.10 19.65 19.81
N ARG A 464 1.27 18.50 20.50
CA ARG A 464 0.80 18.23 21.87
C ARG A 464 -0.72 18.41 22.06
N CYS A 465 -1.49 18.32 20.99
CA CYS A 465 -2.95 18.44 20.98
C CYS A 465 -3.60 17.04 21.02
N MET A 466 -3.35 16.30 22.11
CA MET A 466 -3.76 14.90 22.20
C MET A 466 -5.27 14.69 22.24
N LYS A 467 -6.05 15.67 22.71
CA LYS A 467 -7.52 15.58 22.74
C LYS A 467 -8.09 15.51 21.33
N GLU A 468 -7.59 16.33 20.42
CA GLU A 468 -7.99 16.31 19.01
C GLU A 468 -7.57 15.01 18.32
N ALA A 469 -6.38 14.47 18.66
CA ALA A 469 -5.91 13.19 18.16
C ALA A 469 -6.79 12.01 18.65
N GLU A 470 -7.19 12.01 19.93
CA GLU A 470 -8.11 11.02 20.51
C GLU A 470 -9.47 11.01 19.79
N ILE A 471 -10.05 12.18 19.53
CA ILE A 471 -11.32 12.30 18.79
C ILE A 471 -11.21 11.73 17.37
N LEU A 472 -10.06 11.94 16.71
CA LEU A 472 -9.82 11.38 15.37
C LEU A 472 -9.67 9.86 15.43
N PHE A 473 -8.94 9.35 16.42
CA PHE A 473 -8.75 7.92 16.62
C PHE A 473 -10.07 7.19 16.87
N GLU A 474 -10.93 7.71 17.75
CA GLU A 474 -12.24 7.12 18.07
C GLU A 474 -13.21 7.07 16.88
N ARG A 475 -13.05 7.96 15.90
CA ARG A 475 -13.95 8.06 14.74
C ARG A 475 -13.56 7.16 13.57
N ASN A 476 -12.37 6.58 13.58
CA ASN A 476 -11.87 5.73 12.51
C ASN A 476 -11.84 4.25 12.94
N SER A 477 -11.75 3.36 11.96
CA SER A 477 -11.53 1.94 12.22
C SER A 477 -10.19 1.77 12.96
N PHE A 478 -10.17 0.89 13.97
CA PHE A 478 -8.96 0.52 14.67
C PHE A 478 -8.00 -0.15 13.67
N ASP A 479 -6.93 0.55 13.30
CA ASP A 479 -5.84 0.00 12.49
C ASP A 479 -4.50 0.13 13.23
N LEU A 480 -3.55 -0.76 12.92
CA LEU A 480 -2.23 -0.81 13.56
C LEU A 480 -1.49 0.52 13.40
N VAL A 481 -1.64 1.18 12.24
CA VAL A 481 -0.92 2.42 11.91
C VAL A 481 -1.43 3.59 12.76
N ALA A 482 -2.74 3.74 12.96
CA ALA A 482 -3.30 4.75 13.85
C ALA A 482 -3.00 4.45 15.33
N CYS A 483 -2.97 3.16 15.72
CA CYS A 483 -2.53 2.77 17.06
C CYS A 483 -1.08 3.19 17.31
N ASN A 484 -0.19 2.93 16.36
CA ASN A 484 1.22 3.34 16.40
C ASN A 484 1.36 4.87 16.48
N ALA A 485 0.59 5.60 15.68
CA ALA A 485 0.57 7.06 15.73
C ALA A 485 0.09 7.60 17.10
N MET A 486 -0.98 7.01 17.67
CA MET A 486 -1.47 7.39 19.00
C MET A 486 -0.51 7.01 20.12
N MET A 487 0.06 5.80 20.10
CA MET A 487 1.04 5.34 21.09
C MET A 487 2.27 6.26 21.08
N SER A 488 2.81 6.57 19.91
CA SER A 488 3.91 7.53 19.76
C SER A 488 3.53 8.91 20.30
N GLY A 489 2.31 9.37 20.01
CA GLY A 489 1.76 10.63 20.55
C GLY A 489 1.69 10.65 22.07
N TYR A 490 1.13 9.61 22.69
CA TYR A 490 1.05 9.47 24.14
C TYR A 490 2.44 9.45 24.78
N THR A 491 3.37 8.66 24.24
CA THR A 491 4.76 8.59 24.72
C THR A 491 5.47 9.96 24.61
N GLN A 492 5.27 10.71 23.52
CA GLN A 492 5.82 12.07 23.38
C GLN A 492 5.18 13.08 24.34
N SER A 493 3.90 12.90 24.67
CA SER A 493 3.19 13.74 25.66
C SER A 493 3.44 13.32 27.12
N ASN A 494 4.31 12.32 27.35
CA ASN A 494 4.63 11.74 28.65
C ASN A 494 3.42 11.06 29.35
N ASP A 495 2.44 10.61 28.58
CA ASP A 495 1.27 9.85 29.07
C ASP A 495 1.45 8.35 28.83
N GLY A 496 2.50 7.78 29.45
CA GLY A 496 2.88 6.40 29.20
C GLY A 496 1.83 5.36 29.60
N HIS A 497 0.98 5.68 30.58
CA HIS A 497 -0.11 4.78 31.00
C HIS A 497 -1.13 4.57 29.88
N LYS A 498 -1.47 5.61 29.11
CA LYS A 498 -2.34 5.46 27.94
C LYS A 498 -1.69 4.66 26.82
N THR A 499 -0.38 4.80 26.60
CA THR A 499 0.36 3.94 25.66
C THR A 499 0.23 2.47 26.05
N LEU A 500 0.48 2.12 27.32
CA LEU A 500 0.36 0.73 27.80
C LEU A 500 -1.08 0.19 27.71
N LYS A 501 -2.08 1.03 28.01
CA LYS A 501 -3.49 0.66 27.87
C LYS A 501 -3.88 0.39 26.42
N LEU A 502 -3.40 1.22 25.49
CA LEU A 502 -3.66 1.04 24.05
C LEU A 502 -2.94 -0.22 23.51
N PHE A 503 -1.72 -0.48 23.96
CA PHE A 503 -0.99 -1.71 23.63
C PHE A 503 -1.73 -2.97 24.12
N ALA A 504 -2.24 -2.95 25.36
CA ALA A 504 -3.03 -4.05 25.90
C ALA A 504 -4.32 -4.28 25.09
N LEU A 505 -5.01 -3.20 24.69
CA LEU A 505 -6.20 -3.27 23.84
C LEU A 505 -5.88 -3.90 22.47
N MET A 506 -4.80 -3.46 21.84
CA MET A 506 -4.32 -4.00 20.56
C MET A 506 -4.06 -5.51 20.66
N HIS A 507 -3.40 -5.96 21.74
CA HIS A 507 -3.15 -7.37 21.97
C HIS A 507 -4.44 -8.17 22.22
N HIS A 508 -5.38 -7.62 22.99
CA HIS A 508 -6.68 -8.25 23.25
C HIS A 508 -7.54 -8.42 21.99
N GLN A 509 -7.37 -7.54 21.00
CA GLN A 509 -8.07 -7.63 19.71
C GLN A 509 -7.41 -8.60 18.71
N GLY A 510 -6.28 -9.22 19.09
CA GLY A 510 -5.58 -10.20 18.27
C GLY A 510 -4.65 -9.60 17.21
N GLU A 511 -4.44 -8.28 17.24
CA GLU A 511 -3.51 -7.59 16.34
C GLU A 511 -2.06 -7.89 16.72
N ARG A 512 -1.23 -8.21 15.73
CA ARG A 512 0.20 -8.47 15.94
C ARG A 512 0.96 -7.15 15.98
N SER A 513 1.74 -6.97 17.03
CA SER A 513 2.67 -5.84 17.16
C SER A 513 3.79 -5.94 16.14
N ASP A 514 4.17 -4.82 15.54
CA ASP A 514 5.36 -4.70 14.72
C ASP A 514 6.58 -4.23 15.55
N ASP A 515 7.74 -4.16 14.91
CA ASP A 515 9.01 -3.65 15.45
C ASP A 515 8.84 -2.23 16.03
N PHE A 516 8.14 -1.35 15.31
CA PHE A 516 7.88 0.02 15.75
C PHE A 516 7.02 0.07 17.01
N THR A 517 5.97 -0.75 17.09
CA THR A 517 5.09 -0.85 18.26
C THR A 517 5.89 -1.25 19.48
N LEU A 518 6.68 -2.33 19.37
CA LEU A 518 7.45 -2.89 20.48
C LEU A 518 8.48 -1.88 20.98
N ALA A 519 9.22 -1.23 20.07
CA ALA A 519 10.18 -0.19 20.43
C ALA A 519 9.52 0.99 21.16
N THR A 520 8.34 1.45 20.70
CA THR A 520 7.59 2.55 21.33
C THR A 520 7.12 2.20 22.73
N VAL A 521 6.63 0.97 22.92
CA VAL A 521 6.16 0.49 24.23
C VAL A 521 7.33 0.25 25.19
N LEU A 522 8.44 -0.32 24.73
CA LEU A 522 9.66 -0.51 25.53
C LEU A 522 10.22 0.83 26.03
N LYS A 523 10.30 1.84 25.14
CA LYS A 523 10.69 3.20 25.52
C LYS A 523 9.76 3.77 26.59
N THR A 524 8.47 3.50 26.48
CA THR A 524 7.47 3.93 27.46
C THR A 524 7.66 3.25 28.80
N CYS A 525 7.88 1.92 28.82
CA CYS A 525 8.20 1.19 30.04
C CYS A 525 9.46 1.74 30.72
N GLY A 526 10.51 2.04 29.96
CA GLY A 526 11.71 2.69 30.46
C GLY A 526 11.43 4.06 31.08
N SER A 527 10.60 4.89 30.44
CA SER A 527 10.22 6.21 30.97
C SER A 527 9.35 6.17 32.24
N LEU A 528 8.56 5.10 32.40
CA LEU A 528 7.71 4.88 33.58
C LEU A 528 8.41 4.07 34.67
N PHE A 529 9.64 3.58 34.45
CA PHE A 529 10.30 2.61 35.32
C PHE A 529 9.47 1.33 35.54
N ALA A 530 8.66 0.95 34.53
CA ALA A 530 7.71 -0.16 34.57
C ALA A 530 8.37 -1.49 34.17
N ILE A 531 9.22 -2.02 35.04
CA ILE A 531 10.05 -3.21 34.77
C ILE A 531 9.26 -4.47 34.47
N ASN A 532 8.09 -4.66 35.11
CA ASN A 532 7.29 -5.88 34.96
C ASN A 532 6.62 -5.91 33.59
N GLU A 533 6.05 -4.79 33.17
CA GLU A 533 5.48 -4.57 31.85
C GLU A 533 6.57 -4.65 30.78
N GLY A 534 7.74 -4.04 31.01
CA GLY A 534 8.91 -4.14 30.13
C GLY A 534 9.36 -5.59 29.89
N LYS A 535 9.41 -6.43 30.94
CA LYS A 535 9.73 -7.87 30.84
C LYS A 535 8.69 -8.64 30.01
N GLN A 536 7.41 -8.30 30.13
CA GLN A 536 6.35 -8.91 29.31
C GLN A 536 6.50 -8.52 27.84
N VAL A 537 6.77 -7.25 27.55
CA VAL A 537 6.95 -6.75 26.18
C VAL A 537 8.20 -7.34 25.54
N HIS A 538 9.32 -7.44 26.27
CA HIS A 538 10.53 -8.12 25.79
C HIS A 538 10.26 -9.61 25.48
N SER A 539 9.53 -10.30 26.35
CA SER A 539 9.12 -11.69 26.09
C SER A 539 8.23 -11.81 24.84
N ASN A 540 7.36 -10.83 24.60
CA ASN A 540 6.53 -10.75 23.39
C ASN A 540 7.38 -10.52 22.13
N ALA A 541 8.40 -9.65 22.20
CA ALA A 541 9.33 -9.41 21.10
C ALA A 541 10.06 -10.69 20.67
N ILE A 542 10.55 -11.48 21.64
CA ILE A 542 11.18 -12.79 21.38
C ILE A 542 10.20 -13.75 20.72
N LYS A 543 8.99 -13.89 21.26
CA LYS A 543 7.96 -14.78 20.70
C LYS A 543 7.51 -14.39 19.30
N SER A 544 7.62 -13.11 18.97
CA SER A 544 7.23 -12.55 17.67
C SER A 544 8.38 -12.55 16.65
N GLY A 545 9.59 -12.95 17.04
CA GLY A 545 10.76 -13.01 16.15
C GLY A 545 11.45 -11.66 15.92
N TYR A 546 11.22 -10.67 16.80
CA TYR A 546 11.84 -9.35 16.74
C TYR A 546 13.06 -9.21 17.68
N ASP A 547 13.55 -10.30 18.26
CA ASP A 547 14.72 -10.33 19.15
C ASP A 547 16.03 -9.94 18.44
N SER A 548 16.13 -10.20 17.14
CA SER A 548 17.28 -9.83 16.31
C SER A 548 17.17 -8.43 15.69
N ASP A 549 16.03 -7.74 15.85
CA ASP A 549 15.85 -6.40 15.30
C ASP A 549 16.63 -5.36 16.13
N LEU A 550 17.44 -4.53 15.46
CA LEU A 550 18.33 -3.58 16.14
C LEU A 550 17.56 -2.49 16.90
N TRP A 551 16.41 -2.05 16.39
CA TRP A 551 15.60 -1.00 17.04
C TRP A 551 14.88 -1.54 18.26
N VAL A 552 14.32 -2.76 18.16
CA VAL A 552 13.67 -3.43 19.30
C VAL A 552 14.70 -3.78 20.37
N SER A 553 15.82 -4.40 20.01
CA SER A 553 16.88 -4.78 20.96
C SER A 553 17.51 -3.57 21.66
N SER A 554 17.74 -2.47 20.96
CA SER A 554 18.17 -1.20 21.57
C SER A 554 17.12 -0.64 22.54
N GLY A 555 15.83 -0.74 22.19
CA GLY A 555 14.73 -0.37 23.09
C GLY A 555 14.64 -1.25 24.35
N VAL A 556 14.91 -2.55 24.23
CA VAL A 556 14.99 -3.48 25.38
C VAL A 556 16.14 -3.09 26.30
N LEU A 557 17.32 -2.79 25.72
CA LEU A 557 18.49 -2.34 26.47
C LEU A 557 18.20 -1.05 27.25
N ASP A 558 17.71 -0.02 26.58
CA ASP A 558 17.35 1.27 27.21
C ASP A 558 16.32 1.10 28.34
N MET A 559 15.32 0.23 28.13
CA MET A 559 14.31 -0.07 29.14
C MET A 559 14.91 -0.69 30.41
N TYR A 560 15.76 -1.72 30.27
CA TYR A 560 16.39 -2.36 31.44
C TYR A 560 17.37 -1.44 32.16
N VAL A 561 18.15 -0.66 31.39
CA VAL A 561 19.05 0.36 31.94
C VAL A 561 18.29 1.36 32.80
N LYS A 562 17.21 1.95 32.27
CA LYS A 562 16.41 2.94 33.00
C LYS A 562 15.71 2.35 34.22
N CYS A 563 15.26 1.09 34.13
CA CYS A 563 14.65 0.38 35.25
C CYS A 563 15.67 -0.15 36.28
N GLY A 564 16.97 0.03 36.04
CA GLY A 564 18.05 -0.39 36.94
C GLY A 564 18.36 -1.89 36.99
N ASP A 565 17.80 -2.71 36.09
CA ASP A 565 18.13 -4.14 35.99
C ASP A 565 19.38 -4.33 35.11
N MET A 566 20.55 -3.92 35.62
CA MET A 566 21.83 -3.94 34.88
C MET A 566 22.27 -5.34 34.45
N ARG A 567 21.79 -6.40 35.13
CA ARG A 567 22.04 -7.79 34.72
C ARG A 567 21.28 -8.13 33.45
N ALA A 568 19.98 -7.82 33.40
CA ALA A 568 19.17 -8.01 32.21
C ALA A 568 19.62 -7.09 31.05
N ALA A 569 20.03 -5.86 31.35
CA ALA A 569 20.60 -4.94 30.36
C ALA A 569 21.86 -5.52 29.69
N GLN A 570 22.80 -6.06 30.47
CA GLN A 570 23.99 -6.71 29.91
C GLN A 570 23.64 -7.93 29.04
N PHE A 571 22.67 -8.73 29.47
CA PHE A 571 22.22 -9.86 28.67
C PHE A 571 21.64 -9.40 27.33
N ALA A 572 20.77 -8.39 27.35
CA ALA A 572 20.21 -7.80 26.13
C ALA A 572 21.31 -7.22 25.22
N PHE A 573 22.29 -6.51 25.78
CA PHE A 573 23.43 -5.98 25.03
C PHE A 573 24.23 -7.07 24.33
N ASN A 574 24.50 -8.19 25.01
CA ASN A 574 25.25 -9.32 24.45
C ASN A 574 24.49 -10.05 23.33
N CYS A 575 23.17 -9.92 23.27
CA CYS A 575 22.35 -10.50 22.21
C CYS A 575 22.35 -9.65 20.91
N ILE A 576 22.81 -8.39 20.95
CA ILE A 576 22.87 -7.52 19.77
C ILE A 576 24.03 -7.96 18.87
N HIS A 577 23.72 -8.50 17.69
CA HIS A 577 24.73 -8.89 16.71
C HIS A 577 25.26 -7.63 16.01
N ALA A 578 26.49 -7.24 16.35
CA ALA A 578 27.14 -5.98 15.95
C ALA A 578 26.44 -4.72 16.52
N PRO A 579 26.65 -4.40 17.82
CA PRO A 579 26.09 -3.19 18.42
C PRO A 579 26.64 -1.93 17.77
N ASP A 580 25.74 -0.99 17.45
CA ASP A 580 26.09 0.33 16.94
C ASP A 580 26.59 1.26 18.07
N ASP A 581 27.07 2.43 17.68
CA ASP A 581 27.54 3.48 18.59
C ASP A 581 26.48 3.85 19.64
N VAL A 582 25.20 3.89 19.26
CA VAL A 582 24.08 4.17 20.17
C VAL A 582 23.92 3.10 21.24
N ALA A 583 23.96 1.81 20.88
CA ALA A 583 23.86 0.71 21.84
C ALA A 583 25.03 0.73 22.85
N TRP A 584 26.26 0.97 22.38
CA TRP A 584 27.43 1.13 23.26
C TRP A 584 27.25 2.31 24.21
N THR A 585 26.84 3.47 23.70
CA THR A 585 26.60 4.68 24.49
C THR A 585 25.51 4.46 25.55
N THR A 586 24.44 3.75 25.20
CA THR A 586 23.33 3.41 26.10
C THR A 586 23.81 2.51 27.24
N MET A 587 24.64 1.50 26.97
CA MET A 587 25.19 0.64 28.01
C MET A 587 26.17 1.38 28.92
N ILE A 588 27.04 2.23 28.36
CA ILE A 588 28.02 3.03 29.14
C ILE A 588 27.30 4.02 30.05
N SER A 589 26.35 4.78 29.52
CA SER A 589 25.53 5.72 30.30
C SER A 589 24.73 4.99 31.37
N GLY A 590 24.14 3.84 31.04
CA GLY A 590 23.42 3.01 31.98
C GLY A 590 24.24 2.51 33.16
N CYS A 591 25.49 2.09 32.93
CA CYS A 591 26.41 1.75 34.01
C CYS A 591 26.62 2.92 34.97
N ILE A 592 26.79 4.14 34.44
CA ILE A 592 27.06 5.33 35.26
C ILE A 592 25.82 5.77 36.03
N GLU A 593 24.64 5.75 35.40
CA GLU A 593 23.37 6.13 36.04
C GLU A 593 22.97 5.17 37.16
N ASN A 594 23.38 3.90 37.07
CA ASN A 594 23.13 2.88 38.09
C ASN A 594 24.29 2.68 39.09
N GLY A 595 25.30 3.55 39.09
CA GLY A 595 26.42 3.50 40.06
C GLY A 595 27.42 2.37 39.85
N GLU A 596 27.51 1.83 38.63
CA GLU A 596 28.53 0.87 38.18
C GLU A 596 29.62 1.58 37.33
N GLU A 597 30.18 2.68 37.84
CA GLU A 597 31.07 3.54 37.04
C GLU A 597 32.32 2.80 36.54
N GLU A 598 32.92 1.88 37.32
CA GLU A 598 34.09 1.11 36.87
C GLU A 598 33.77 0.25 35.64
N ARG A 599 32.56 -0.33 35.61
CA ARG A 599 32.09 -1.14 34.49
C ARG A 599 31.90 -0.32 33.22
N SER A 600 31.56 0.96 33.34
CA SER A 600 31.44 1.87 32.18
C SER A 600 32.76 1.98 31.39
N PHE A 601 33.91 2.00 32.08
CA PHE A 601 35.23 2.00 31.46
C PHE A 601 35.59 0.66 30.80
N HIS A 602 35.13 -0.45 31.38
CA HIS A 602 35.29 -1.77 30.78
C HIS A 602 34.52 -1.87 29.46
N VAL A 603 33.24 -1.46 29.46
CA VAL A 603 32.39 -1.43 28.26
C VAL A 603 32.99 -0.50 27.19
N TYR A 604 33.50 0.68 27.58
CA TYR A 604 34.22 1.57 26.66
C TYR A 604 35.48 0.93 26.05
N SER A 605 36.23 0.17 26.84
CA SER A 605 37.41 -0.53 26.34
C SER A 605 37.03 -1.59 25.31
N GLN A 606 35.92 -2.31 25.53
CA GLN A 606 35.39 -3.28 24.57
C GLN A 606 34.92 -2.61 23.26
N MET A 607 34.20 -1.49 23.35
CA MET A 607 33.78 -0.68 22.19
C MET A 607 34.98 -0.36 21.27
N ARG A 608 36.09 0.07 21.88
CA ARG A 608 37.32 0.41 21.14
C ARG A 608 38.01 -0.80 20.52
N LEU A 609 38.02 -1.93 21.23
CA LEU A 609 38.60 -3.18 20.70
C LEU A 609 37.82 -3.71 19.49
N MET A 610 36.51 -3.45 19.43
CA MET A 610 35.65 -3.76 18.29
C MET A 610 35.75 -2.75 17.14
N GLY A 611 36.61 -1.73 17.26
CA GLY A 611 36.83 -0.72 16.22
C GLY A 611 35.71 0.32 16.09
N VAL A 612 34.76 0.36 17.03
CA VAL A 612 33.68 1.36 17.05
C VAL A 612 34.23 2.64 17.68
N LEU A 613 34.08 3.76 16.96
CA LEU A 613 34.54 5.06 17.43
C LEU A 613 33.53 5.67 18.40
N PRO A 614 33.95 6.19 19.55
CA PRO A 614 33.05 6.89 20.47
C PRO A 614 32.61 8.23 19.89
N ASP A 615 31.34 8.56 20.08
CA ASP A 615 30.77 9.85 19.71
C ASP A 615 30.93 10.89 20.84
N GLU A 616 30.50 12.12 20.57
CA GLU A 616 30.57 13.25 21.49
C GLU A 616 29.83 12.95 22.81
N PHE A 617 28.70 12.25 22.74
CA PHE A 617 27.91 11.84 23.90
C PHE A 617 28.62 10.79 24.75
N THR A 618 29.22 9.77 24.16
CA THR A 618 30.02 8.76 24.85
C THR A 618 31.15 9.40 25.65
N ILE A 619 31.88 10.33 25.03
CA ILE A 619 33.00 11.03 25.65
C ILE A 619 32.53 11.88 26.83
N ALA A 620 31.44 12.65 26.67
CA ALA A 620 30.89 13.46 27.75
C ALA A 620 30.41 12.58 28.93
N THR A 621 29.79 11.45 28.63
CA THR A 621 29.29 10.49 29.63
C THR A 621 30.45 9.87 30.41
N LEU A 622 31.52 9.45 29.74
CA LEU A 622 32.72 8.92 30.38
C LEU A 622 33.49 9.96 31.19
N ALA A 623 33.52 11.22 30.76
CA ALA A 623 34.10 12.30 31.56
C ALA A 623 33.34 12.51 32.87
N LYS A 624 32.01 12.39 32.85
CA LYS A 624 31.18 12.39 34.07
C LYS A 624 31.54 11.21 34.98
N ALA A 625 31.72 10.01 34.43
CA ALA A 625 32.15 8.82 35.20
C ALA A 625 33.51 9.02 35.88
N SER A 626 34.51 9.59 35.18
CA SER A 626 35.82 9.90 35.76
C SER A 626 35.73 10.90 36.91
N SER A 627 34.79 11.84 36.85
CA SER A 627 34.52 12.75 37.96
C SER A 627 33.92 12.04 39.17
N CYS A 628 32.99 11.10 38.96
CA CYS A 628 32.34 10.35 40.05
C CYS A 628 33.33 9.45 40.80
N LEU A 629 34.23 8.77 40.07
CA LEU A 629 35.22 7.86 40.64
C LEU A 629 36.50 8.54 41.15
N THR A 630 36.63 9.86 41.02
CA THR A 630 37.91 10.58 41.23
C THR A 630 39.09 10.00 40.42
N ALA A 631 38.78 9.38 39.28
CA ALA A 631 39.71 8.64 38.43
C ALA A 631 40.42 9.59 37.44
N LEU A 632 41.35 10.40 37.95
CA LEU A 632 42.05 11.46 37.21
C LEU A 632 42.76 10.94 35.95
N GLU A 633 43.38 9.76 36.04
CA GLU A 633 44.20 9.21 34.96
C GLU A 633 43.34 8.75 33.77
N GLN A 634 42.22 8.09 34.05
CA GLN A 634 41.20 7.72 33.07
C GLN A 634 40.56 8.97 32.44
N GLY A 635 40.29 10.00 33.25
CA GLY A 635 39.78 11.29 32.76
C GLY A 635 40.73 11.99 31.77
N ARG A 636 42.05 11.96 32.05
CA ARG A 636 43.07 12.48 31.13
C ARG A 636 43.12 11.69 29.82
N GLN A 637 42.99 10.37 29.88
CA GLN A 637 42.95 9.52 28.68
C GLN A 637 41.73 9.82 27.80
N ILE A 638 40.55 10.00 28.41
CA ILE A 638 39.32 10.38 27.69
C ILE A 638 39.47 11.75 27.03
N HIS A 639 40.01 12.74 27.74
CA HIS A 639 40.27 14.07 27.19
C HIS A 639 41.23 14.04 26.00
N ALA A 640 42.31 13.26 26.09
CA ALA A 640 43.24 13.06 24.97
C ALA A 640 42.58 12.37 23.77
N ASN A 641 41.67 11.42 23.98
CA ASN A 641 40.91 10.79 22.91
C ASN A 641 39.92 11.77 22.26
N ALA A 642 39.27 12.64 23.04
CA ALA A 642 38.39 13.68 22.52
C ALA A 642 39.12 14.63 21.57
N LEU A 643 40.37 14.99 21.89
CA LEU A 643 41.24 15.80 21.03
C LEU A 643 41.60 15.06 19.72
N LYS A 644 41.90 13.76 19.79
CA LYS A 644 42.25 12.96 18.61
C LYS A 644 41.09 12.77 17.64
N LEU A 645 39.86 12.76 18.14
CA LEU A 645 38.64 12.55 17.36
C LEU A 645 38.00 13.86 16.86
N ASN A 646 38.64 15.02 17.11
CA ASN A 646 38.09 16.37 16.82
C ASN A 646 36.73 16.66 17.49
N CYS A 647 36.36 15.93 18.54
CA CYS A 647 35.12 16.15 19.31
C CYS A 647 35.17 17.41 20.21
N THR A 648 36.28 18.17 20.19
CA THR A 648 36.46 19.39 21.00
C THR A 648 35.80 20.63 20.41
N GLY A 649 35.23 20.55 19.20
CA GLY A 649 34.41 21.60 18.61
C GLY A 649 33.05 21.79 19.29
N ASP A 650 32.56 20.75 19.98
CA ASP A 650 31.33 20.83 20.78
C ASP A 650 31.62 21.51 22.14
N THR A 651 30.94 22.65 22.36
CA THR A 651 30.97 23.41 23.62
C THR A 651 30.56 22.61 24.85
N PHE A 652 29.76 21.56 24.69
CA PHE A 652 29.30 20.69 25.78
C PHE A 652 30.39 19.73 26.23
N VAL A 653 31.10 19.11 25.29
CA VAL A 653 32.24 18.20 25.54
C VAL A 653 33.44 18.96 26.13
N THR A 654 33.71 20.19 25.66
CA THR A 654 34.79 21.02 26.23
C THR A 654 34.47 21.47 27.65
N LYS A 655 33.24 21.90 27.95
CA LYS A 655 32.86 22.30 29.32
C LYS A 655 32.92 21.13 30.32
N THR A 656 32.46 19.95 29.93
CA THR A 656 32.47 18.76 30.79
C THR A 656 33.89 18.27 31.04
N THR A 657 34.72 18.13 29.99
CA THR A 657 36.12 17.69 30.16
C THR A 657 36.99 18.71 30.89
N PHE A 658 36.76 20.02 30.73
CA PHE A 658 37.50 21.08 31.43
C PHE A 658 37.10 21.20 32.92
N HIS A 659 35.85 20.88 33.27
CA HIS A 659 35.44 20.84 34.68
C HIS A 659 36.11 19.70 35.45
N VAL A 660 36.30 18.53 34.81
CA VAL A 660 36.97 17.37 35.41
C VAL A 660 38.43 17.67 35.74
N THR A 661 39.14 18.35 34.83
CA THR A 661 40.55 18.71 35.05
C THR A 661 40.77 19.80 36.09
N LYS A 662 39.76 20.65 36.37
CA LYS A 662 39.87 21.77 37.33
C LYS A 662 39.34 21.48 38.73
N LYS A 663 38.42 20.51 38.91
CA LYS A 663 37.87 20.14 40.24
C LYS A 663 38.84 19.32 41.12
N GLN A 664 39.97 18.89 40.57
CA GLN A 664 40.93 17.98 41.21
C GLN A 664 42.32 18.62 41.41
N TYR A 665 42.45 19.93 41.18
CA TYR A 665 43.50 20.79 41.72
C TYR A 665 42.91 21.62 42.85
#